data_AF-A0A2S6SQD7-F1
#
_entry.id   AF-A0A2S6SQD7-F1
#
_cell.length_a   1.000
_cell.length_b   1.000
_cell.length_c   1.000
_cell.angle_alpha   90.00
_cell.angle_beta   90.00
_cell.angle_gamma   90.00
#
_symmetry.space_group_name_H-M   'P 1'
#
loop_
_entity.id
_entity.type
_entity.pdbx_description
1 polymer ?
#
loop_
_entity_poly.entity_id
_entity_poly.type
_entity_poly.pdbx_seq_one_letter_code
_entity_poly.pdbx_strand_id
1 'polypeptide(L)'
;MDFSKLKIIGFKSFVDKTELNIEKGLTGIVGPNGCGKSNIVDALKWTMGESSAKEMRGKGMDDVIFNGTAIRPQNDLAEIEVTINNKNKKASDIFNDCETIEVKRKIERDKGSTYYINNKIVRAKDVSLLFADASIGSDSSSIVAQGQINHLINSKPEEKRIILEEASGITGLHARRHEAELKLKSADNNLLRLEDIIKTYKEQFKILDKQAKEAEKYKVIKEKINSLEITLIKIRCLNNINNISKKNVGLSKINQEIEKINKQIEDLKSEKNQNLNKNNEKGNILSDLKIEKQNYLSNKQKLEDEENRFSIQKNNFKNMLDQLSQDIKREKEFLEDAIKTLKKLKQNISDERKELDIKIVNQEKEKIDKDNFINLKNNLDEGIKEIEYVISKANELEKKIDQNINENKENSYLKSIKLNFVTIVEKIQKIFLSFKNVKNNFSQLTNLDKLFNFEEEYAKWNKRIVDSKKHIEQLCDREKIIKDEVEKLEKKPNEIMQNKKEIDTKINILNQKIVHIEKEIKFNPESSNEIDEKIKINSETKIKKHEEKVRLETDLEYLNNDLECAYQESQNNLSLTLNKDILEKEKIDVNSLPAKNILQNELNNEKRKFEKIGPINFRAETEAYEANKKIEKMMNDKIDVEKAILKLRESISNINKEGRNKLISKFDGVNKSFKRLFSEFFNGGNAFLKMIGSTDPLQCGLEVFAMPPGKKMGTLSLLSGGEKAMTATALILAVFLQNPSPLCVLDEVDAPLDDVNIEKYCNVIKKINKETSTKFIIITHNPISMAHMDRLYGVTMAEKGVSKLISVKLEEAQKLREVS
;
A
#
# COMPACT_ATOMS: atom_id res chain seq x y z
N MET A 1 39.78 -35.07 0.59
CA MET A 1 38.93 -35.30 -0.58
C MET A 1 39.84 -35.83 -1.67
N ASP A 2 39.73 -37.10 -2.03
CA ASP A 2 40.61 -37.71 -3.04
C ASP A 2 39.76 -38.15 -4.23
N PHE A 3 39.99 -37.58 -5.41
CA PHE A 3 39.29 -37.96 -6.63
C PHE A 3 39.59 -39.42 -6.97
N SER A 4 38.56 -40.24 -7.14
CA SER A 4 38.71 -41.68 -7.36
C SER A 4 38.32 -42.09 -8.78
N LYS A 5 37.22 -41.53 -9.29
CA LYS A 5 36.64 -41.94 -10.56
C LYS A 5 35.90 -40.78 -11.23
N LEU A 6 35.97 -40.72 -12.55
CA LEU A 6 35.21 -39.83 -13.41
C LEU A 6 34.39 -40.69 -14.39
N LYS A 7 33.07 -40.48 -14.43
CA LYS A 7 32.17 -41.11 -15.41
C LYS A 7 31.61 -40.04 -16.34
N ILE A 8 31.66 -40.29 -17.64
CA ILE A 8 31.24 -39.37 -18.70
C ILE A 8 30.24 -40.09 -19.60
N ILE A 9 29.06 -39.51 -19.82
CA ILE A 9 28.00 -40.05 -20.68
C ILE A 9 27.38 -38.92 -21.50
N GLY A 10 27.29 -39.10 -22.82
CA GLY A 10 26.64 -38.15 -23.74
C GLY A 10 27.29 -36.76 -23.83
N PHE A 11 28.50 -36.58 -23.30
CA PHE A 11 29.16 -35.28 -23.18
C PHE A 11 30.14 -35.05 -24.33
N LYS A 12 29.90 -34.02 -25.13
CA LYS A 12 30.67 -33.68 -26.33
C LYS A 12 30.95 -34.93 -27.18
N SER A 13 32.20 -35.33 -27.35
CA SER A 13 32.58 -36.49 -28.15
C SER A 13 32.42 -37.83 -27.42
N PHE A 14 32.18 -37.85 -26.11
CA PHE A 14 31.97 -39.08 -25.33
C PHE A 14 30.49 -39.48 -25.31
N VAL A 15 30.06 -40.19 -26.34
CA VAL A 15 28.67 -40.65 -26.49
C VAL A 15 28.37 -41.81 -25.54
N ASP A 16 29.21 -42.84 -25.58
CA ASP A 16 29.06 -44.04 -24.76
C ASP A 16 29.61 -43.81 -23.35
N LYS A 17 29.06 -44.56 -22.39
CA LYS A 17 29.50 -44.51 -21.00
C LYS A 17 30.99 -44.81 -20.91
N THR A 18 31.74 -43.81 -20.47
CA THR A 18 33.20 -43.86 -20.34
C THR A 18 33.59 -43.64 -18.89
N GLU A 19 34.47 -44.48 -18.36
CA GLU A 19 34.95 -44.40 -16.98
C GLU A 19 36.47 -44.23 -16.94
N LEU A 20 36.95 -43.22 -16.22
CA LEU A 20 38.37 -42.92 -15.99
C LEU A 20 38.67 -43.10 -14.51
N ASN A 21 39.61 -44.00 -14.18
CA ASN A 21 40.07 -44.18 -12.80
C ASN A 21 41.22 -43.22 -12.50
N ILE A 22 41.10 -42.47 -11.40
CA ILE A 22 42.06 -41.45 -10.98
C ILE A 22 42.90 -42.00 -9.82
N GLU A 23 44.07 -42.52 -10.17
CA GLU A 23 45.02 -43.16 -9.25
C GLU A 23 46.17 -42.23 -8.85
N LYS A 24 46.94 -42.62 -7.82
CA LYS A 24 48.13 -41.88 -7.40
C LYS A 24 49.22 -41.96 -8.47
N GLY A 25 49.99 -40.88 -8.65
CA GLY A 25 51.04 -40.82 -9.66
C GLY A 25 50.68 -39.98 -10.88
N LEU A 26 51.41 -40.21 -11.98
CA LEU A 26 51.27 -39.51 -13.25
C LEU A 26 50.40 -40.31 -14.23
N THR A 27 49.28 -39.73 -14.61
CA THR A 27 48.34 -40.30 -15.58
C THR A 27 48.39 -39.49 -16.87
N GLY A 28 48.92 -40.08 -17.94
CA GLY A 28 48.91 -39.45 -19.26
C GLY A 28 47.61 -39.74 -20.01
N ILE A 29 47.03 -38.72 -20.65
CA ILE A 29 45.93 -38.86 -21.60
C ILE A 29 46.49 -38.54 -22.98
N VAL A 30 46.47 -39.53 -23.87
CA VAL A 30 47.18 -39.49 -25.17
C VAL A 30 46.23 -39.85 -26.30
N GLY A 31 46.54 -39.41 -27.52
CA GLY A 31 45.71 -39.67 -28.70
C GLY A 31 45.91 -38.63 -29.80
N PRO A 32 45.49 -38.93 -31.03
CA PRO A 32 45.65 -38.02 -32.17
C PRO A 32 44.87 -36.71 -31.98
N ASN A 33 45.26 -35.65 -32.66
CA ASN A 33 44.58 -34.36 -32.53
C ASN A 33 43.12 -34.47 -32.97
N GLY A 34 42.23 -33.79 -32.23
CA GLY A 34 40.79 -33.84 -32.47
C GLY A 34 40.08 -35.06 -31.88
N CYS A 35 40.77 -36.01 -31.23
CA CYS A 35 40.11 -37.20 -30.64
C CYS A 35 39.33 -36.94 -29.34
N GLY A 36 39.29 -35.71 -28.83
CA GLY A 36 38.50 -35.33 -27.65
C GLY A 36 39.23 -35.44 -26.30
N LYS A 37 40.58 -35.50 -26.28
CA LYS A 37 41.39 -35.54 -25.03
C LYS A 37 41.01 -34.44 -24.05
N SER A 38 41.00 -33.20 -24.55
CA SER A 38 40.70 -32.03 -23.73
C SER A 38 39.24 -31.94 -23.29
N ASN A 39 38.32 -32.73 -23.88
CA ASN A 39 36.94 -32.82 -23.39
C ASN A 39 36.86 -33.48 -22.00
N ILE A 40 37.91 -34.20 -21.57
CA ILE A 40 38.00 -34.76 -20.21
C ILE A 40 38.25 -33.64 -19.17
N VAL A 41 39.06 -32.64 -19.51
CA VAL A 41 39.28 -31.45 -18.66
C VAL A 41 37.99 -30.65 -18.54
N ASP A 42 37.34 -30.43 -19.68
CA ASP A 42 36.04 -29.76 -19.75
C ASP A 42 35.03 -30.49 -18.88
N ALA A 43 34.95 -31.82 -18.94
CA ALA A 43 34.04 -32.62 -18.13
C ALA A 43 34.26 -32.41 -16.61
N LEU A 44 35.53 -32.34 -16.18
CA LEU A 44 35.86 -32.05 -14.79
C LEU A 44 35.45 -30.63 -14.38
N LYS A 45 35.79 -29.61 -15.18
CA LYS A 45 35.40 -28.21 -14.92
C LYS A 45 33.89 -28.03 -14.84
N TRP A 46 33.16 -28.66 -15.77
CA TRP A 46 31.70 -28.59 -15.80
C TRP A 46 31.05 -29.22 -14.58
N THR A 47 31.55 -30.37 -14.11
CA THR A 47 31.03 -31.02 -12.90
C THR A 47 31.36 -30.22 -11.63
N MET A 48 32.48 -29.50 -11.64
CA MET A 48 32.91 -28.63 -10.54
C MET A 48 32.15 -27.29 -10.45
N GLY A 49 31.25 -27.00 -11.40
CA GLY A 49 30.36 -25.85 -11.34
C GLY A 49 30.58 -24.80 -12.44
N GLU A 50 31.41 -25.08 -13.44
CA GLU A 50 31.64 -24.11 -14.54
C GLU A 50 30.35 -23.84 -15.31
N SER A 51 29.93 -22.58 -15.36
CA SER A 51 28.66 -22.17 -15.99
C SER A 51 28.85 -21.45 -17.32
N SER A 52 30.08 -21.04 -17.64
CA SER A 52 30.42 -20.39 -18.90
C SER A 52 30.59 -21.40 -20.02
N ALA A 53 29.70 -21.36 -21.02
CA ALA A 53 29.85 -22.16 -22.24
C ALA A 53 31.14 -21.81 -23.01
N LYS A 54 31.61 -20.55 -22.91
CA LYS A 54 32.83 -20.08 -23.57
C LYS A 54 34.09 -20.73 -23.01
N GLU A 55 34.19 -20.84 -21.68
CA GLU A 55 35.31 -21.53 -21.00
C GLU A 55 35.33 -23.02 -21.35
N MET A 56 34.16 -23.57 -21.63
CA MET A 56 33.94 -24.93 -22.09
C MET A 56 34.10 -25.09 -23.61
N ARG A 57 34.64 -24.10 -24.34
CA ARG A 57 34.81 -24.13 -25.80
C ARG A 57 33.51 -24.40 -26.59
N GLY A 58 32.37 -23.92 -26.09
CA GLY A 58 31.06 -23.94 -26.72
C GLY A 58 30.50 -22.52 -26.96
N LYS A 59 29.47 -22.40 -27.81
CA LYS A 59 28.73 -21.14 -28.03
C LYS A 59 27.56 -21.01 -27.07
N GLY A 60 26.88 -22.12 -26.77
CA GLY A 60 25.80 -22.24 -25.80
C GLY A 60 26.02 -23.41 -24.85
N MET A 61 25.26 -23.48 -23.76
CA MET A 61 25.40 -24.56 -22.79
C MET A 61 24.94 -25.91 -23.35
N ASP A 62 24.04 -25.93 -24.34
CA ASP A 62 23.64 -27.18 -25.02
C ASP A 62 24.76 -27.78 -25.88
N ASP A 63 25.80 -27.02 -26.23
CA ASP A 63 26.96 -27.52 -26.99
C ASP A 63 27.84 -28.49 -26.18
N VAL A 64 27.58 -28.63 -24.88
CA VAL A 64 28.21 -29.68 -24.06
C VAL A 64 27.59 -31.06 -24.30
N ILE A 65 26.40 -31.12 -24.89
CA ILE A 65 25.71 -32.36 -25.27
C ILE A 65 26.24 -32.80 -26.64
N PHE A 66 26.35 -34.11 -26.85
CA PHE A 66 26.72 -34.66 -28.16
C PHE A 66 25.72 -34.22 -29.26
N ASN A 67 26.23 -33.46 -30.23
CA ASN A 67 25.46 -32.91 -31.35
C ASN A 67 25.24 -33.89 -32.53
N GLY A 68 25.59 -35.17 -32.37
CA GLY A 68 25.44 -36.17 -33.43
C GLY A 68 26.61 -36.19 -34.42
N THR A 69 26.66 -37.26 -35.22
CA THR A 69 27.58 -37.43 -36.34
C THR A 69 26.80 -37.92 -37.56
N ALA A 70 27.47 -38.13 -38.70
CA ALA A 70 26.80 -38.68 -39.89
C ALA A 70 26.22 -40.09 -39.67
N ILE A 71 26.67 -40.80 -38.63
CA ILE A 71 26.32 -42.20 -38.35
C ILE A 71 25.51 -42.32 -37.05
N ARG A 72 25.77 -41.47 -36.04
CA ARG A 72 25.05 -41.49 -34.77
C ARG A 72 24.11 -40.29 -34.62
N PRO A 73 22.86 -40.48 -34.17
CA PRO A 73 21.96 -39.38 -33.88
C PRO A 73 22.51 -38.52 -32.72
N GLN A 74 22.05 -37.27 -32.64
CA GLN A 74 22.34 -36.41 -31.50
C GLN A 74 21.73 -36.98 -30.22
N ASN A 75 22.36 -36.68 -29.08
CA ASN A 75 21.77 -36.96 -27.77
C ASN A 75 21.02 -35.73 -27.25
N ASP A 76 19.99 -35.99 -26.44
CA ASP A 76 19.28 -34.95 -25.69
C ASP A 76 19.82 -34.79 -24.25
N LEU A 77 20.73 -35.68 -23.84
CA LEU A 77 21.23 -35.78 -22.48
C LEU A 77 22.76 -35.85 -22.45
N ALA A 78 23.36 -35.09 -21.54
CA ALA A 78 24.71 -35.32 -21.07
C ALA A 78 24.74 -35.40 -19.54
N GLU A 79 25.48 -36.36 -19.00
CA GLU A 79 25.76 -36.45 -17.57
C GLU A 79 27.22 -36.75 -17.29
N ILE A 80 27.73 -36.12 -16.24
CA ILE A 80 29.08 -36.37 -15.73
C ILE A 80 28.97 -36.57 -14.22
N GLU A 81 29.68 -37.57 -13.73
CA GLU A 81 29.72 -37.94 -12.32
C GLU A 81 31.17 -38.06 -11.87
N VAL A 82 31.50 -37.37 -10.77
CA VAL A 82 32.80 -37.42 -10.12
C VAL A 82 32.64 -38.03 -8.75
N THR A 83 33.39 -39.09 -8.48
CA THR A 83 33.42 -39.78 -7.19
C THR A 83 34.64 -39.34 -6.39
N ILE A 84 34.40 -38.78 -5.21
CA ILE A 84 35.42 -38.26 -4.29
C ILE A 84 35.40 -39.10 -3.02
N ASN A 85 36.57 -39.58 -2.61
CA ASN A 85 36.74 -40.26 -1.34
C ASN A 85 37.01 -39.24 -0.22
N ASN A 86 36.21 -39.26 0.83
CA ASN A 86 36.28 -38.33 1.97
C ASN A 86 36.70 -39.04 3.29
N LYS A 87 37.50 -40.12 3.21
CA LYS A 87 38.06 -40.81 4.41
C LYS A 87 38.74 -39.88 5.42
N ASN A 88 39.32 -38.77 4.96
CA ASN A 88 40.02 -37.80 5.82
C ASN A 88 39.13 -36.69 6.40
N LYS A 89 37.79 -36.77 6.24
CA LYS A 89 36.82 -35.81 6.81
C LYS A 89 37.17 -34.33 6.56
N LYS A 90 37.51 -34.03 5.29
CA LYS A 90 37.91 -32.68 4.84
C LYS A 90 36.78 -31.95 4.09
N ALA A 91 35.58 -32.52 4.06
CA ALA A 91 34.41 -31.89 3.46
C ALA A 91 33.74 -30.92 4.44
N SER A 92 32.89 -30.03 3.92
CA SER A 92 32.08 -29.13 4.75
C SER A 92 31.21 -29.91 5.73
N ASP A 93 30.80 -29.27 6.83
CA ASP A 93 30.08 -29.91 7.95
C ASP A 93 28.85 -30.74 7.51
N ILE A 94 28.22 -30.36 6.40
CA ILE A 94 27.03 -31.03 5.83
C ILE A 94 27.36 -32.41 5.24
N PHE A 95 28.58 -32.62 4.75
CA PHE A 95 29.01 -33.83 4.04
C PHE A 95 30.16 -34.56 4.74
N ASN A 96 30.53 -34.13 5.94
CA ASN A 96 31.69 -34.64 6.65
C ASN A 96 31.50 -36.09 7.13
N ASP A 97 30.24 -36.49 7.37
CA ASP A 97 29.88 -37.86 7.78
C ASP A 97 29.79 -38.85 6.61
N CYS A 98 29.86 -38.38 5.36
CA CYS A 98 29.87 -39.25 4.19
C CYS A 98 31.30 -39.70 3.88
N GLU A 99 31.53 -41.02 3.83
CA GLU A 99 32.83 -41.59 3.43
C GLU A 99 33.15 -41.37 1.94
N THR A 100 32.11 -41.35 1.10
CA THR A 100 32.20 -41.09 -0.35
C THR A 100 31.20 -40.02 -0.75
N ILE A 101 31.65 -39.09 -1.59
CA ILE A 101 30.85 -37.99 -2.13
C ILE A 101 30.77 -38.17 -3.65
N GLU A 102 29.56 -38.33 -4.18
CA GLU A 102 29.28 -38.40 -5.60
C GLU A 102 28.66 -37.08 -6.06
N VAL A 103 29.41 -36.32 -6.87
CA VAL A 103 28.92 -35.08 -7.48
C VAL A 103 28.57 -35.36 -8.93
N LYS A 104 27.31 -35.12 -9.30
CA LYS A 104 26.79 -35.36 -10.64
C LYS A 104 26.17 -34.10 -11.20
N ARG A 105 26.48 -33.79 -12.46
CA ARG A 105 25.81 -32.74 -13.22
C ARG A 105 25.16 -33.37 -14.44
N LYS A 106 23.88 -33.05 -14.65
CA LYS A 106 23.05 -33.57 -15.73
C LYS A 106 22.43 -32.41 -16.49
N ILE A 107 22.50 -32.41 -17.81
CA ILE A 107 21.82 -31.41 -18.65
C ILE A 107 20.94 -32.11 -19.68
N GLU A 108 19.75 -31.57 -19.83
CA GLU A 108 18.81 -31.94 -20.89
C GLU A 108 18.67 -30.73 -21.83
N ARG A 109 18.70 -31.00 -23.14
CA ARG A 109 18.57 -29.97 -24.19
C ARG A 109 17.28 -29.18 -23.96
N ASP A 110 17.36 -27.84 -24.03
CA ASP A 110 16.26 -26.89 -23.79
C ASP A 110 15.64 -26.89 -22.38
N LYS A 111 16.13 -27.71 -21.44
CA LYS A 111 15.61 -27.80 -20.05
C LYS A 111 16.62 -27.35 -18.99
N GLY A 112 17.86 -27.07 -19.38
CA GLY A 112 18.90 -26.56 -18.49
C GLY A 112 19.61 -27.65 -17.66
N SER A 113 20.57 -27.21 -16.83
CA SER A 113 21.44 -28.11 -16.05
C SER A 113 20.97 -28.29 -14.61
N THR A 114 20.95 -29.54 -14.14
CA THR A 114 20.66 -29.95 -12.77
C THR A 114 21.89 -30.54 -12.09
N TYR A 115 22.06 -30.26 -10.80
CA TYR A 115 23.17 -30.75 -9.99
C TYR A 115 22.67 -31.71 -8.92
N TYR A 116 23.47 -32.75 -8.66
CA TYR A 116 23.20 -33.75 -7.64
C TYR A 116 24.45 -33.97 -6.79
N ILE A 117 24.26 -34.10 -5.48
CA ILE A 117 25.27 -34.62 -4.55
C ILE A 117 24.66 -35.82 -3.84
N ASN A 118 25.30 -36.99 -3.92
CA ASN A 118 24.78 -38.25 -3.36
C ASN A 118 23.31 -38.51 -3.73
N ASN A 119 22.99 -38.34 -5.02
CA ASN A 119 21.65 -38.46 -5.62
C ASN A 119 20.57 -37.46 -5.13
N LYS A 120 20.93 -36.43 -4.35
CA LYS A 120 20.00 -35.34 -3.98
C LYS A 120 20.21 -34.13 -4.85
N ILE A 121 19.11 -33.51 -5.31
CA ILE A 121 19.15 -32.27 -6.11
C ILE A 121 19.68 -31.13 -5.23
N VAL A 122 20.69 -30.42 -5.73
CA VAL A 122 21.31 -29.27 -5.06
C VAL A 122 21.41 -28.09 -6.01
N ARG A 123 21.65 -26.89 -5.47
CA ARG A 123 21.87 -25.69 -6.30
C ARG A 123 23.31 -25.64 -6.78
N ALA A 124 23.54 -25.03 -7.94
CA ALA A 124 24.88 -24.82 -8.50
C ALA A 124 25.84 -24.15 -7.50
N LYS A 125 25.34 -23.19 -6.70
CA LYS A 125 26.11 -22.48 -5.67
C LYS A 125 26.62 -23.41 -4.57
N ASP A 126 25.84 -24.41 -4.18
CA ASP A 126 26.20 -25.34 -3.11
C ASP A 126 27.34 -26.27 -3.59
N VAL A 127 27.34 -26.67 -4.87
CA VAL A 127 28.43 -27.43 -5.51
C VAL A 127 29.71 -26.59 -5.63
N SER A 128 29.57 -25.34 -6.10
CA SER A 128 30.70 -24.42 -6.21
C SER A 128 31.36 -24.16 -4.85
N LEU A 129 30.57 -24.02 -3.77
CA LEU A 129 31.08 -23.84 -2.41
C LEU A 129 31.84 -25.08 -1.90
N LEU A 130 31.29 -26.28 -2.12
CA LEU A 130 31.93 -27.55 -1.74
C LEU A 130 33.35 -27.66 -2.32
N PHE A 131 33.50 -27.27 -3.58
CA PHE A 131 34.76 -27.30 -4.32
C PHE A 131 35.71 -26.14 -3.96
N ALA A 132 35.16 -24.95 -3.67
CA ALA A 132 35.94 -23.79 -3.22
C ALA A 132 36.59 -24.03 -1.85
N ASP A 133 35.86 -24.61 -0.89
CA ASP A 133 36.39 -24.93 0.45
C ASP A 133 37.53 -25.96 0.38
N ALA A 134 37.46 -26.86 -0.60
CA ALA A 134 38.49 -27.86 -0.85
C ALA A 134 39.67 -27.33 -1.70
N SER A 135 39.67 -26.05 -2.09
CA SER A 135 40.64 -25.42 -3.00
C SER A 135 40.70 -26.10 -4.40
N ILE A 136 39.61 -26.74 -4.82
CA ILE A 136 39.50 -27.48 -6.09
C ILE A 136 38.24 -27.02 -6.83
N GLY A 137 38.26 -25.83 -7.44
CA GLY A 137 37.18 -25.29 -8.26
C GLY A 137 37.48 -25.33 -9.77
N SER A 138 36.48 -25.04 -10.62
CA SER A 138 36.66 -24.95 -12.09
C SER A 138 37.70 -23.91 -12.51
N ASP A 139 37.79 -22.83 -11.73
CA ASP A 139 38.75 -21.74 -11.91
C ASP A 139 40.07 -21.95 -11.16
N SER A 140 40.19 -23.03 -10.36
CA SER A 140 41.38 -23.21 -9.51
C SER A 140 42.65 -23.40 -10.33
N SER A 141 43.76 -22.84 -9.82
CA SER A 141 45.13 -23.07 -10.31
C SER A 141 45.56 -24.55 -10.44
N SER A 142 44.76 -25.50 -9.93
CA SER A 142 45.02 -26.94 -10.06
C SER A 142 44.60 -27.53 -11.42
N ILE A 143 43.73 -26.84 -12.17
CA ILE A 143 43.29 -27.25 -13.51
C ILE A 143 43.81 -26.23 -14.52
N VAL A 144 44.86 -26.59 -15.27
CA VAL A 144 45.42 -25.78 -16.35
C VAL A 144 44.82 -26.24 -17.66
N ALA A 145 43.84 -25.46 -18.16
CA ALA A 145 43.23 -25.71 -19.46
C ALA A 145 44.11 -25.23 -20.62
N GLN A 146 43.85 -25.78 -21.80
CA GLN A 146 44.51 -25.37 -23.03
C GLN A 146 44.40 -23.85 -23.24
N GLY A 147 45.54 -23.19 -23.45
CA GLY A 147 45.60 -21.74 -23.67
C GLY A 147 45.62 -20.87 -22.40
N GLN A 148 45.39 -21.43 -21.21
CA GLN A 148 45.43 -20.68 -19.94
C GLN A 148 46.83 -20.13 -19.63
N ILE A 149 47.89 -20.83 -20.04
CA ILE A 149 49.27 -20.36 -19.95
C ILE A 149 49.47 -19.10 -20.81
N ASN A 150 48.96 -19.11 -22.04
CA ASN A 150 49.03 -17.95 -22.94
C ASN A 150 48.19 -16.79 -22.40
N HIS A 151 47.03 -17.08 -21.81
CA HIS A 151 46.22 -16.07 -21.12
C HIS A 151 47.03 -15.41 -20.01
N LEU A 152 47.59 -16.21 -19.09
CA LEU A 152 48.40 -15.72 -17.98
C LEU A 152 49.58 -14.85 -18.44
N ILE A 153 50.26 -15.23 -19.52
CA ILE A 153 51.36 -14.43 -20.07
C ILE A 153 50.88 -13.03 -20.48
N ASN A 154 49.74 -12.97 -21.18
CA ASN A 154 49.18 -11.75 -21.75
C ASN A 154 48.32 -10.93 -20.77
N SER A 155 47.91 -11.52 -19.64
CA SER A 155 47.08 -10.87 -18.62
C SER A 155 47.74 -9.64 -18.00
N LYS A 156 46.91 -8.68 -17.61
CA LYS A 156 47.36 -7.49 -16.86
C LYS A 156 47.84 -7.88 -15.45
N PRO A 157 48.68 -7.06 -14.80
CA PRO A 157 49.12 -7.33 -13.43
C PRO A 157 47.98 -7.53 -12.42
N GLU A 158 46.87 -6.81 -12.57
CA GLU A 158 45.68 -6.94 -11.72
C GLU A 158 45.02 -8.32 -11.85
N GLU A 159 44.89 -8.83 -13.08
CA GLU A 159 44.34 -10.16 -13.36
C GLU A 159 45.26 -11.28 -12.86
N LYS A 160 46.58 -11.09 -12.97
CA LYS A 160 47.57 -12.05 -12.45
C LYS A 160 47.50 -12.20 -10.92
N ARG A 161 47.01 -11.19 -10.19
CA ARG A 161 46.82 -11.26 -8.74
C ARG A 161 45.75 -12.27 -8.35
N ILE A 162 44.73 -12.48 -9.17
CA ILE A 162 43.61 -13.40 -8.86
C ILE A 162 44.13 -14.80 -8.53
N ILE A 163 45.18 -15.25 -9.23
CA ILE A 163 45.84 -16.54 -9.00
C ILE A 163 46.46 -16.63 -7.60
N LEU A 164 46.98 -15.52 -7.06
CA LEU A 164 47.47 -15.45 -5.67
C LEU A 164 46.32 -15.38 -4.66
N GLU A 165 45.22 -14.71 -4.98
CA GLU A 165 44.02 -14.67 -4.15
C GLU A 165 43.40 -16.07 -3.99
N GLU A 166 43.38 -16.85 -5.06
CA GLU A 166 42.98 -18.25 -5.06
C GLU A 166 43.93 -19.10 -4.19
N ALA A 167 45.25 -18.98 -4.38
CA ALA A 167 46.23 -19.71 -3.58
C ALA A 167 46.23 -19.33 -2.11
N SER A 168 45.72 -18.16 -1.77
CA SER A 168 45.56 -17.72 -0.39
C SER A 168 44.20 -18.08 0.20
N GLY A 169 43.28 -18.62 -0.60
CA GLY A 169 41.93 -19.01 -0.17
C GLY A 169 41.07 -17.80 0.23
N ILE A 170 41.39 -16.61 -0.28
CA ILE A 170 40.70 -15.36 0.07
C ILE A 170 39.51 -15.10 -0.85
N THR A 171 39.37 -15.83 -1.96
CA THR A 171 38.25 -15.70 -2.90
C THR A 171 36.88 -15.76 -2.21
N GLY A 172 36.73 -16.66 -1.22
CA GLY A 172 35.52 -16.74 -0.39
C GLY A 172 35.33 -15.58 0.61
N LEU A 173 36.41 -14.94 1.04
CA LEU A 173 36.37 -13.71 1.86
C LEU A 173 35.96 -12.51 1.01
N HIS A 174 36.42 -12.40 -0.24
CA HIS A 174 35.99 -11.36 -1.17
C HIS A 174 34.49 -11.44 -1.48
N ALA A 175 33.98 -12.64 -1.74
CA ALA A 175 32.55 -12.86 -1.95
C ALA A 175 31.73 -12.44 -0.71
N ARG A 176 32.15 -12.85 0.49
CA ARG A 176 31.51 -12.46 1.76
C ARG A 176 31.57 -10.95 2.00
N ARG A 177 32.71 -10.31 1.68
CA ARG A 177 32.87 -8.86 1.78
C ARG A 177 31.92 -8.14 0.85
N HIS A 178 31.86 -8.54 -0.42
CA HIS A 178 30.98 -7.94 -1.40
C HIS A 178 29.50 -8.07 -1.01
N GLU A 179 29.10 -9.23 -0.48
CA GLU A 179 27.75 -9.42 0.05
C GLU A 179 27.46 -8.50 1.24
N ALA A 180 28.40 -8.36 2.18
CA ALA A 180 28.27 -7.45 3.31
C ALA A 180 28.21 -5.97 2.86
N GLU A 181 28.99 -5.59 1.84
CA GLU A 181 28.95 -4.25 1.23
C GLU A 181 27.60 -3.95 0.56
N LEU A 182 27.03 -4.93 -0.16
CA LEU A 182 25.69 -4.80 -0.75
C LEU A 182 24.62 -4.65 0.34
N LYS A 183 24.68 -5.46 1.41
CA LYS A 183 23.78 -5.34 2.56
C LYS A 183 23.92 -3.99 3.26
N LEU A 184 25.15 -3.52 3.46
CA LEU A 184 25.45 -2.21 4.05
C LEU A 184 24.83 -1.08 3.21
N LYS A 185 25.04 -1.09 1.90
CA LYS A 185 24.48 -0.10 0.98
C LYS A 185 22.94 -0.11 0.98
N SER A 186 22.34 -1.29 1.07
CA SER A 186 20.88 -1.41 1.21
C SER A 186 20.39 -0.85 2.55
N ALA A 187 21.10 -1.10 3.65
CA ALA A 187 20.76 -0.61 4.97
C ALA A 187 20.90 0.92 5.06
N ASP A 188 21.98 1.50 4.52
CA ASP A 188 22.19 2.95 4.45
C ASP A 188 21.06 3.64 3.65
N ASN A 189 20.64 3.06 2.51
CA ASN A 189 19.51 3.58 1.73
C ASN A 189 18.18 3.49 2.50
N ASN A 190 17.95 2.40 3.23
CA ASN A 190 16.75 2.24 4.05
C ASN A 190 16.73 3.23 5.21
N LEU A 191 17.90 3.52 5.81
CA LEU A 191 18.03 4.52 6.88
C LEU A 191 17.64 5.91 6.37
N LEU A 192 18.17 6.33 5.21
CA LEU A 192 17.82 7.62 4.60
C LEU A 192 16.32 7.76 4.34
N ARG A 193 15.69 6.72 3.78
CA ARG A 193 14.24 6.71 3.55
C ARG A 193 13.45 6.81 4.86
N LEU A 194 13.89 6.09 5.89
CA LEU A 194 13.23 6.09 7.18
C LEU A 194 13.36 7.45 7.88
N GLU A 195 14.48 8.15 7.72
CA GLU A 195 14.65 9.54 8.18
C GLU A 195 13.68 10.50 7.50
N ASP A 196 13.52 10.39 6.17
CA ASP A 196 12.56 11.20 5.41
C ASP A 196 11.12 10.94 5.86
N ILE A 197 10.75 9.67 6.04
CA ILE A 197 9.42 9.29 6.54
C ILE A 197 9.19 9.86 7.94
N ILE A 198 10.13 9.69 8.87
CA ILE A 198 10.02 10.27 10.22
C ILE A 198 9.82 11.79 10.15
N LYS A 199 10.55 12.48 9.25
CA LYS A 199 10.40 13.93 9.07
C LYS A 199 8.98 14.30 8.63
N THR A 200 8.44 13.61 7.62
CA THR A 200 7.07 13.88 7.15
C THR A 200 6.01 13.62 8.23
N TYR A 201 6.13 12.52 8.98
CA TYR A 201 5.21 12.22 10.08
C TYR A 201 5.32 13.25 11.21
N LYS A 202 6.51 13.76 11.53
CA LYS A 202 6.69 14.86 12.50
C LYS A 202 6.01 16.15 12.07
N GLU A 203 6.06 16.48 10.78
CA GLU A 203 5.37 17.65 10.22
C GLU A 203 3.85 17.48 10.29
N GLN A 204 3.33 16.29 9.94
CA GLN A 204 1.91 15.95 10.09
C GLN A 204 1.46 16.02 11.55
N PHE A 205 2.24 15.44 12.47
CA PHE A 205 1.97 15.48 13.90
C PHE A 205 1.89 16.91 14.42
N LYS A 206 2.79 17.82 13.99
CA LYS A 206 2.72 19.25 14.37
C LYS A 206 1.40 19.91 13.97
N ILE A 207 0.88 19.57 12.79
CA ILE A 207 -0.40 20.11 12.30
C ILE A 207 -1.54 19.54 13.13
N LEU A 208 -1.56 18.22 13.36
CA LEU A 208 -2.59 17.54 14.14
C LEU A 208 -2.60 17.97 15.61
N ASP A 209 -1.43 18.14 16.23
CA ASP A 209 -1.29 18.65 17.61
C ASP A 209 -1.85 20.07 17.76
N LYS A 210 -1.63 20.92 16.74
CA LYS A 210 -2.23 22.26 16.73
C LYS A 210 -3.76 22.19 16.63
N GLN A 211 -4.29 21.35 15.75
CA GLN A 211 -5.73 21.14 15.60
C GLN A 211 -6.37 20.53 16.85
N ALA A 212 -5.68 19.60 17.52
CA ALA A 212 -6.13 19.00 18.78
C ALA A 212 -6.28 20.07 19.88
N LYS A 213 -5.28 20.96 20.03
CA LYS A 213 -5.33 22.10 20.96
C LYS A 213 -6.45 23.08 20.64
N GLU A 214 -6.75 23.29 19.36
CA GLU A 214 -7.88 24.12 18.93
C GLU A 214 -9.24 23.45 19.25
N ALA A 215 -9.35 22.13 19.06
CA ALA A 215 -10.53 21.34 19.42
C ALA A 215 -10.80 21.32 20.93
N GLU A 216 -9.76 21.21 21.74
CA GLU A 216 -9.87 21.29 23.20
C GLU A 216 -10.40 22.67 23.64
N LYS A 217 -9.83 23.76 23.10
CA LYS A 217 -10.32 25.12 23.35
C LYS A 217 -11.78 25.31 22.93
N TYR A 218 -12.18 24.72 21.79
CA TYR A 218 -13.55 24.78 21.33
C TYR A 218 -14.52 24.10 22.29
N LYS A 219 -14.19 22.91 22.81
CA LYS A 219 -15.04 22.21 23.80
C LYS A 219 -15.26 23.11 25.02
N VAL A 220 -14.18 23.67 25.58
CA VAL A 220 -14.23 24.55 26.75
C VAL A 220 -15.08 25.79 26.51
N ILE A 221 -14.93 26.45 25.36
CA ILE A 221 -15.71 27.66 25.05
C ILE A 221 -17.18 27.32 24.78
N LYS A 222 -17.46 26.19 24.11
CA LYS A 222 -18.83 25.74 23.83
C LYS A 222 -19.58 25.39 25.12
N GLU A 223 -18.93 24.72 26.06
CA GLU A 223 -19.49 24.45 27.40
C GLU A 223 -19.82 25.74 28.14
N LYS A 224 -18.93 26.74 28.10
CA LYS A 224 -19.20 28.07 28.68
C LYS A 224 -20.40 28.76 28.04
N ILE A 225 -20.48 28.78 26.70
CA ILE A 225 -21.63 29.35 25.97
C ILE A 225 -22.92 28.67 26.40
N ASN A 226 -22.96 27.33 26.40
CA ASN A 226 -24.15 26.59 26.79
C ASN A 226 -24.54 26.92 28.24
N SER A 227 -23.58 27.01 29.17
CA SER A 227 -23.86 27.36 30.58
C SER A 227 -24.46 28.76 30.74
N LEU A 228 -23.97 29.74 29.98
CA LEU A 228 -24.47 31.12 29.99
C LEU A 228 -25.87 31.22 29.36
N GLU A 229 -26.13 30.49 28.26
CA GLU A 229 -27.43 30.42 27.61
C GLU A 229 -28.49 29.81 28.53
N ILE A 230 -28.16 28.68 29.19
CA ILE A 230 -29.04 28.06 30.19
C ILE A 230 -29.36 29.06 31.31
N THR A 231 -28.36 29.77 31.81
CA THR A 231 -28.54 30.75 32.89
C THR A 231 -29.47 31.89 32.47
N LEU A 232 -29.32 32.42 31.25
CA LEU A 232 -30.18 33.47 30.70
C LEU A 232 -31.63 33.00 30.49
N ILE A 233 -31.83 31.77 30.01
CA ILE A 233 -33.17 31.19 29.85
C ILE A 233 -33.84 30.98 31.22
N LYS A 234 -33.10 30.49 32.23
CA LYS A 234 -33.59 30.39 33.61
C LYS A 234 -34.06 31.74 34.15
N ILE A 235 -33.27 32.81 33.97
CA ILE A 235 -33.62 34.18 34.39
C ILE A 235 -34.88 34.67 33.67
N ARG A 236 -35.01 34.44 32.35
CA ARG A 236 -36.21 34.81 31.58
C ARG A 236 -37.46 34.11 32.12
N CYS A 237 -37.38 32.80 32.38
CA CYS A 237 -38.48 32.02 32.93
C CYS A 237 -38.91 32.56 34.31
N LEU A 238 -37.95 32.78 35.23
CA LEU A 238 -38.25 33.30 36.57
C LEU A 238 -38.91 34.68 36.54
N ASN A 239 -38.44 35.57 35.66
CA ASN A 239 -39.06 36.89 35.48
C ASN A 239 -40.49 36.80 34.95
N ASN A 240 -40.74 35.95 33.96
CA ASN A 240 -42.09 35.74 33.41
C ASN A 240 -43.03 35.14 34.46
N ILE A 241 -42.59 34.12 35.22
CA ILE A 241 -43.38 33.54 36.33
C ILE A 241 -43.77 34.61 37.34
N ASN A 242 -42.81 35.44 37.78
CA ASN A 242 -43.07 36.53 38.71
C ASN A 242 -44.05 37.57 38.14
N ASN A 243 -43.91 37.95 36.87
CA ASN A 243 -44.80 38.92 36.22
C ASN A 243 -46.22 38.36 36.03
N ILE A 244 -46.34 37.09 35.65
CA ILE A 244 -47.62 36.38 35.54
C ILE A 244 -48.32 36.37 36.91
N SER A 245 -47.60 36.05 37.99
CA SER A 245 -48.18 36.05 39.34
C SER A 245 -48.72 37.44 39.75
N LYS A 246 -47.96 38.51 39.49
CA LYS A 246 -48.38 39.90 39.78
C LYS A 246 -49.60 40.31 38.96
N LYS A 247 -49.62 40.01 37.65
CA LYS A 247 -50.74 40.35 36.77
C LYS A 247 -52.01 39.53 37.06
N ASN A 248 -51.89 38.27 37.45
CA ASN A 248 -53.02 37.45 37.91
C ASN A 248 -53.69 38.03 39.17
N VAL A 249 -52.90 38.55 40.13
CA VAL A 249 -53.45 39.27 41.28
C VAL A 249 -54.21 40.52 40.84
N GLY A 250 -53.69 41.28 39.88
CA GLY A 250 -54.39 42.43 39.29
C GLY A 250 -55.71 42.06 38.60
N LEU A 251 -55.70 40.99 37.81
CA LEU A 251 -56.88 40.46 37.11
C LEU A 251 -57.97 40.04 38.10
N SER A 252 -57.60 39.40 39.22
CA SER A 252 -58.54 39.00 40.27
C SER A 252 -59.27 40.20 40.90
N LYS A 253 -58.58 41.33 41.10
CA LYS A 253 -59.17 42.56 41.64
C LYS A 253 -60.17 43.19 40.67
N ILE A 254 -59.82 43.25 39.38
CA ILE A 254 -60.72 43.80 38.35
C ILE A 254 -61.95 42.91 38.18
N ASN A 255 -61.81 41.59 38.23
CA ASN A 255 -62.95 40.67 38.20
C ASN A 255 -63.92 40.93 39.38
N GLN A 256 -63.39 41.16 40.59
CA GLN A 256 -64.22 41.54 41.75
C GLN A 256 -64.92 42.90 41.57
N GLU A 257 -64.27 43.87 40.93
CA GLU A 257 -64.89 45.17 40.60
C GLU A 257 -66.01 45.03 39.57
N ILE A 258 -65.80 44.23 38.52
CA ILE A 258 -66.82 43.94 37.50
C ILE A 258 -68.03 43.22 38.12
N GLU A 259 -67.82 42.27 39.04
CA GLU A 259 -68.91 41.61 39.77
C GLU A 259 -69.72 42.59 40.62
N LYS A 260 -69.07 43.56 41.28
CA LYS A 260 -69.78 44.62 42.03
C LYS A 260 -70.62 45.50 41.12
N ILE A 261 -70.08 45.91 39.96
CA ILE A 261 -70.81 46.73 38.98
C ILE A 261 -71.98 45.93 38.38
N ASN A 262 -71.80 44.63 38.13
CA ASN A 262 -72.88 43.75 37.65
C ASN A 262 -74.04 43.70 38.64
N LYS A 263 -73.76 43.53 39.94
CA LYS A 263 -74.80 43.59 40.99
C LYS A 263 -75.55 44.92 40.97
N GLN A 264 -74.83 46.04 40.88
CA GLN A 264 -75.47 47.37 40.80
C GLN A 264 -76.35 47.55 39.55
N ILE A 265 -75.95 47.00 38.40
CA ILE A 265 -76.77 47.03 37.18
C ILE A 265 -77.99 46.12 37.32
N GLU A 266 -77.87 44.95 37.95
CA GLU A 266 -78.98 44.05 38.22
C GLU A 266 -80.00 44.68 39.18
N ASP A 267 -79.53 45.34 40.24
CA ASP A 267 -80.37 46.05 41.20
C ASP A 267 -81.17 47.18 40.49
N LEU A 268 -80.52 48.01 39.67
CA LEU A 268 -81.17 49.08 38.88
C LEU A 268 -82.15 48.53 37.82
N LYS A 269 -81.84 47.37 37.22
CA LYS A 269 -82.75 46.68 36.29
C LYS A 269 -83.96 46.09 37.01
N SER A 270 -83.80 45.60 38.24
CA SER A 270 -84.90 45.12 39.05
C SER A 270 -85.85 46.26 39.43
N GLU A 271 -85.32 47.44 39.71
CA GLU A 271 -86.06 48.69 39.96
C GLU A 271 -86.80 49.18 38.70
N LYS A 272 -86.15 49.08 37.52
CA LYS A 272 -86.79 49.32 36.22
C LYS A 272 -87.96 48.37 35.94
N ASN A 273 -87.77 47.09 36.22
CA ASN A 273 -88.79 46.06 35.99
C ASN A 273 -89.99 46.17 36.92
N GLN A 274 -89.81 46.66 38.15
CA GLN A 274 -90.94 46.96 39.04
C GLN A 274 -91.82 48.11 38.50
N ASN A 275 -91.24 49.12 37.83
CA ASN A 275 -91.95 50.26 37.25
C ASN A 275 -92.63 49.98 35.89
N LEU A 276 -92.20 48.95 35.15
CA LEU A 276 -92.78 48.56 33.87
C LEU A 276 -93.88 47.48 33.96
N ASN A 277 -94.19 47.00 35.17
CA ASN A 277 -95.20 45.98 35.41
C ASN A 277 -96.65 46.51 35.40
N LYS A 278 -97.08 47.03 34.24
CA LYS A 278 -98.45 46.92 33.69
C LYS A 278 -98.38 47.00 32.16
N ASN A 279 -97.76 46.00 31.53
CA ASN A 279 -98.10 45.42 30.23
C ASN A 279 -96.98 44.45 29.82
N ASN A 280 -97.13 43.19 30.19
CA ASN A 280 -96.13 42.15 30.03
C ASN A 280 -96.44 41.16 28.90
N GLU A 281 -95.37 40.43 28.57
CA GLU A 281 -95.29 39.12 27.94
C GLU A 281 -95.01 39.10 26.43
N LYS A 282 -95.73 39.86 25.59
CA LYS A 282 -95.57 39.71 24.12
C LYS A 282 -94.33 40.40 23.51
N GLY A 283 -93.82 41.47 24.12
CA GLY A 283 -92.65 42.23 23.60
C GLY A 283 -91.29 41.55 23.80
N ASN A 284 -91.10 40.88 24.95
CA ASN A 284 -89.86 40.14 25.26
C ASN A 284 -89.72 38.89 24.38
N ILE A 285 -90.83 38.21 24.11
CA ILE A 285 -90.85 37.06 23.18
C ILE A 285 -90.41 37.50 21.78
N LEU A 286 -90.76 38.71 21.34
CA LEU A 286 -90.35 39.23 20.03
C LEU A 286 -88.86 39.55 19.94
N SER A 287 -88.27 40.17 20.98
CA SER A 287 -86.82 40.43 21.02
C SER A 287 -86.01 39.15 21.08
N ASP A 288 -86.46 38.17 21.87
CA ASP A 288 -85.78 36.88 22.02
C ASP A 288 -85.79 36.10 20.70
N LEU A 289 -86.93 36.04 20.01
CA LEU A 289 -87.04 35.39 18.69
C LEU A 289 -86.19 36.07 17.62
N LYS A 290 -86.04 37.41 17.67
CA LYS A 290 -85.18 38.16 16.73
C LYS A 290 -83.69 37.91 16.97
N ILE A 291 -83.26 37.88 18.24
CA ILE A 291 -81.87 37.55 18.61
C ILE A 291 -81.56 36.11 18.21
N GLU A 292 -82.48 35.18 18.47
CA GLU A 292 -82.34 33.78 18.09
C GLU A 292 -82.20 33.61 16.57
N LYS A 293 -83.02 34.33 15.79
CA LYS A 293 -82.89 34.40 14.32
C LYS A 293 -81.54 34.94 13.87
N GLN A 294 -81.03 36.02 14.51
CA GLN A 294 -79.73 36.61 14.17
C GLN A 294 -78.57 35.65 14.48
N ASN A 295 -78.67 34.88 15.55
CA ASN A 295 -77.72 33.82 15.89
C ASN A 295 -77.71 32.69 14.84
N TYR A 296 -78.88 32.25 14.38
CA TYR A 296 -78.97 31.25 13.30
C TYR A 296 -78.43 31.77 11.96
N LEU A 297 -78.63 33.04 11.63
CA LEU A 297 -78.03 33.68 10.45
C LEU A 297 -76.51 33.76 10.53
N SER A 298 -75.97 34.16 11.69
CA SER A 298 -74.50 34.17 11.91
C SER A 298 -73.90 32.76 11.83
N ASN A 299 -74.59 31.75 12.38
CA ASN A 299 -74.15 30.36 12.27
C ASN A 299 -74.18 29.83 10.84
N LYS A 300 -75.18 30.23 10.03
CA LYS A 300 -75.23 29.89 8.60
C LYS A 300 -74.04 30.49 7.85
N GLN A 301 -73.69 31.75 8.13
CA GLN A 301 -72.56 32.43 7.49
C GLN A 301 -71.22 31.80 7.89
N LYS A 302 -71.05 31.40 9.16
CA LYS A 302 -69.87 30.63 9.61
C LYS A 302 -69.73 29.29 8.88
N LEU A 303 -70.83 28.58 8.67
CA LEU A 303 -70.85 27.32 7.91
C LEU A 303 -70.56 27.52 6.41
N GLU A 304 -70.91 28.67 5.82
CA GLU A 304 -70.52 29.06 4.45
C GLU A 304 -69.03 29.34 4.34
N ASP A 305 -68.45 30.06 5.31
CA ASP A 305 -67.01 30.31 5.34
C ASP A 305 -66.21 29.02 5.55
N GLU A 306 -66.69 28.10 6.39
CA GLU A 306 -66.07 26.78 6.58
C GLU A 306 -66.12 25.91 5.32
N GLU A 307 -67.24 25.88 4.60
CA GLU A 307 -67.38 25.16 3.34
C GLU A 307 -66.39 25.68 2.27
N ASN A 308 -66.26 27.00 2.15
CA ASN A 308 -65.30 27.63 1.25
C ASN A 308 -63.85 27.29 1.62
N ARG A 309 -63.52 27.29 2.91
CA ARG A 309 -62.18 26.89 3.40
C ARG A 309 -61.86 25.43 3.07
N PHE A 310 -62.79 24.50 3.32
CA PHE A 310 -62.60 23.08 2.99
C PHE A 310 -62.50 22.84 1.48
N SER A 311 -63.25 23.59 0.67
CA SER A 311 -63.17 23.53 -0.80
C SER A 311 -61.79 23.95 -1.32
N ILE A 312 -61.24 25.05 -0.79
CA ILE A 312 -59.88 25.51 -1.13
C ILE A 312 -58.83 24.48 -0.71
N GLN A 313 -58.92 23.96 0.53
CA GLN A 313 -58.01 22.91 1.01
C GLN A 313 -58.06 21.64 0.15
N LYS A 314 -59.26 21.19 -0.22
CA LYS A 314 -59.47 20.04 -1.10
C LYS A 314 -58.79 20.24 -2.47
N ASN A 315 -58.96 21.41 -3.08
CA ASN A 315 -58.33 21.71 -4.37
C ASN A 315 -56.79 21.74 -4.27
N ASN A 316 -56.24 22.29 -3.18
CA ASN A 316 -54.80 22.29 -2.94
C ASN A 316 -54.25 20.86 -2.80
N PHE A 317 -54.92 19.98 -2.05
CA PHE A 317 -54.50 18.59 -1.92
C PHE A 317 -54.66 17.79 -3.22
N LYS A 318 -55.68 18.06 -4.03
CA LYS A 318 -55.83 17.45 -5.37
C LYS A 318 -54.69 17.85 -6.30
N ASN A 319 -54.34 19.13 -6.35
CA ASN A 319 -53.19 19.60 -7.14
C ASN A 319 -51.87 18.95 -6.67
N MET A 320 -51.71 18.76 -5.36
CA MET A 320 -50.54 18.09 -4.79
C MET A 320 -50.49 16.59 -5.13
N LEU A 321 -51.64 15.91 -5.16
CA LEU A 321 -51.75 14.52 -5.63
C LEU A 321 -51.40 14.40 -7.12
N ASP A 322 -51.86 15.33 -7.95
CA ASP A 322 -51.54 15.32 -9.39
C ASP A 322 -50.04 15.50 -9.60
N GLN A 323 -49.39 16.42 -8.87
CA GLN A 323 -47.94 16.59 -8.91
C GLN A 323 -47.19 15.33 -8.44
N LEU A 324 -47.58 14.74 -7.31
CA LEU A 324 -46.96 13.52 -6.79
C LEU A 324 -47.12 12.33 -7.73
N SER A 325 -48.30 12.16 -8.35
CA SER A 325 -48.55 11.08 -9.30
C SER A 325 -47.67 11.20 -10.55
N GLN A 326 -47.41 12.42 -11.02
CA GLN A 326 -46.49 12.69 -12.12
C GLN A 326 -45.04 12.40 -11.73
N ASP A 327 -44.62 12.78 -10.52
CA ASP A 327 -43.26 12.53 -10.03
C ASP A 327 -43.01 11.02 -9.83
N ILE A 328 -43.98 10.29 -9.26
CA ILE A 328 -43.93 8.82 -9.15
C ILE A 328 -43.84 8.17 -10.53
N LYS A 329 -44.58 8.67 -11.53
CA LYS A 329 -44.52 8.15 -12.89
C LYS A 329 -43.14 8.35 -13.52
N ARG A 330 -42.57 9.56 -13.42
CA ARG A 330 -41.22 9.86 -13.94
C ARG A 330 -40.14 9.00 -13.28
N GLU A 331 -40.21 8.80 -11.96
CA GLU A 331 -39.25 7.95 -11.26
C GLU A 331 -39.39 6.47 -11.59
N LYS A 332 -40.62 5.98 -11.83
CA LYS A 332 -40.84 4.61 -12.34
C LYS A 332 -40.24 4.42 -13.73
N GLU A 333 -40.43 5.38 -14.63
CA GLU A 333 -39.83 5.35 -15.98
C GLU A 333 -38.28 5.35 -15.91
N PHE A 334 -37.69 6.19 -15.05
CA PHE A 334 -36.26 6.21 -14.81
C PHE A 334 -35.74 4.86 -14.27
N LEU A 335 -36.46 4.26 -13.32
CA LEU A 335 -36.12 2.97 -12.75
C LEU A 335 -36.17 1.83 -13.78
N GLU A 336 -37.16 1.82 -14.66
CA GLU A 336 -37.24 0.85 -15.76
C GLU A 336 -36.04 0.95 -16.70
N ASP A 337 -35.63 2.17 -17.07
CA ASP A 337 -34.48 2.38 -17.94
C ASP A 337 -33.16 2.01 -17.26
N ALA A 338 -33.01 2.31 -15.97
CA ALA A 338 -31.87 1.87 -15.16
C ALA A 338 -31.78 0.33 -15.05
N ILE A 339 -32.92 -0.37 -14.95
CA ILE A 339 -32.94 -1.84 -14.93
C ILE A 339 -32.53 -2.40 -16.30
N LYS A 340 -32.98 -1.80 -17.40
CA LYS A 340 -32.58 -2.20 -18.77
C LYS A 340 -31.08 -2.03 -18.99
N THR A 341 -30.48 -0.93 -18.55
CA THR A 341 -29.03 -0.69 -18.67
C THR A 341 -28.23 -1.68 -17.83
N LEU A 342 -28.65 -1.95 -16.60
CA LEU A 342 -28.01 -2.93 -15.72
C LEU A 342 -28.07 -4.35 -16.29
N LYS A 343 -29.19 -4.73 -16.93
CA LYS A 343 -29.31 -6.02 -17.64
C LYS A 343 -28.31 -6.13 -18.80
N LYS A 344 -28.11 -5.06 -19.57
CA LYS A 344 -27.09 -5.00 -20.64
C LYS A 344 -25.68 -5.11 -20.08
N LEU A 345 -25.35 -4.38 -19.01
CA LEU A 345 -24.04 -4.46 -18.35
C LEU A 345 -23.75 -5.85 -17.81
N LYS A 346 -24.75 -6.52 -17.20
CA LYS A 346 -24.61 -7.90 -16.72
C LYS A 346 -24.28 -8.89 -17.84
N GLN A 347 -24.91 -8.70 -19.00
CA GLN A 347 -24.65 -9.52 -20.18
C GLN A 347 -23.23 -9.29 -20.69
N ASN A 348 -22.80 -8.03 -20.83
CA ASN A 348 -21.43 -7.68 -21.23
C ASN A 348 -20.37 -8.25 -20.27
N ILE A 349 -20.58 -8.18 -18.95
CA ILE A 349 -19.68 -8.77 -17.95
C ILE A 349 -19.61 -10.29 -18.12
N SER A 350 -20.74 -10.96 -18.37
CA SER A 350 -20.77 -12.41 -18.58
C SER A 350 -20.03 -12.82 -19.86
N ASP A 351 -20.14 -12.04 -20.93
CA ASP A 351 -19.52 -12.35 -22.22
C ASP A 351 -17.99 -12.16 -22.15
N GLU A 352 -17.52 -11.07 -21.53
CA GLU A 352 -16.09 -10.83 -21.27
C GLU A 352 -15.48 -11.87 -20.29
N ARG A 353 -16.23 -12.29 -19.25
CA ARG A 353 -15.77 -13.37 -18.34
C ARG A 353 -15.56 -14.69 -19.08
N LYS A 354 -16.48 -15.06 -19.99
CA LYS A 354 -16.35 -16.27 -20.81
C LYS A 354 -15.14 -16.20 -21.74
N GLU A 355 -14.88 -15.06 -22.36
CA GLU A 355 -13.67 -14.90 -23.18
C GLU A 355 -12.38 -15.02 -22.36
N LEU A 356 -12.36 -14.49 -21.13
CA LEU A 356 -11.23 -14.61 -20.22
C LEU A 356 -11.02 -16.06 -19.75
N ASP A 357 -12.09 -16.78 -19.39
CA ASP A 357 -11.99 -18.18 -18.99
C ASP A 357 -11.47 -19.06 -20.15
N ILE A 358 -11.89 -18.80 -21.40
CA ILE A 358 -11.39 -19.52 -22.59
C ILE A 358 -9.89 -19.24 -22.82
N LYS A 359 -9.42 -18.00 -22.59
CA LYS A 359 -8.00 -17.64 -22.74
C LYS A 359 -7.13 -18.21 -21.60
N ILE A 360 -7.66 -18.28 -20.39
CA ILE A 360 -6.95 -18.83 -19.21
C ILE A 360 -6.81 -20.35 -19.30
N VAL A 361 -7.84 -21.07 -19.76
CA VAL A 361 -7.79 -22.54 -19.96
C VAL A 361 -6.71 -22.95 -20.98
N ASN A 362 -6.43 -22.10 -21.97
CA ASN A 362 -5.39 -22.37 -22.98
C ASN A 362 -3.95 -22.15 -22.47
N GLN A 363 -3.75 -21.66 -21.24
CA GLN A 363 -2.43 -21.40 -20.66
C GLN A 363 -2.18 -22.10 -19.31
N GLU A 364 -2.97 -23.10 -18.92
CA GLU A 364 -2.86 -23.67 -17.57
C GLU A 364 -1.58 -24.49 -17.31
N LYS A 365 -0.71 -23.96 -16.44
CA LYS A 365 -0.50 -24.53 -15.10
C LYS A 365 0.14 -23.49 -14.18
N GLU A 366 -0.69 -22.81 -13.36
CA GLU A 366 -0.42 -22.52 -11.93
C GLU A 366 -1.58 -21.73 -11.32
N LYS A 367 -2.31 -22.36 -10.40
CA LYS A 367 -3.44 -21.79 -9.64
C LYS A 367 -3.02 -20.90 -8.46
N ILE A 368 -1.74 -20.53 -8.34
CA ILE A 368 -1.18 -19.92 -7.11
C ILE A 368 -1.10 -18.38 -7.16
N ASP A 369 -1.20 -17.72 -8.32
CA ASP A 369 -0.92 -16.29 -8.41
C ASP A 369 -2.13 -15.34 -8.45
N LYS A 370 -3.37 -15.78 -8.16
CA LYS A 370 -4.53 -14.86 -8.19
C LYS A 370 -4.48 -13.79 -7.09
N ASP A 371 -4.17 -14.18 -5.86
CA ASP A 371 -4.19 -13.26 -4.72
C ASP A 371 -2.97 -12.34 -4.70
N ASN A 372 -1.81 -12.85 -5.11
CA ASN A 372 -0.61 -12.04 -5.27
C ASN A 372 -0.77 -10.99 -6.37
N PHE A 373 -1.44 -11.34 -7.47
CA PHE A 373 -1.66 -10.43 -8.60
C PHE A 373 -2.67 -9.32 -8.27
N ILE A 374 -3.74 -9.65 -7.52
CA ILE A 374 -4.72 -8.66 -7.03
C ILE A 374 -4.04 -7.68 -6.05
N ASN A 375 -3.20 -8.18 -5.14
CA ASN A 375 -2.49 -7.34 -4.19
C ASN A 375 -1.45 -6.42 -4.87
N LEU A 376 -0.71 -6.94 -5.85
CA LEU A 376 0.24 -6.12 -6.63
C LEU A 376 -0.48 -5.02 -7.42
N LYS A 377 -1.65 -5.31 -8.00
CA LYS A 377 -2.46 -4.33 -8.73
C LYS A 377 -3.03 -3.25 -7.80
N ASN A 378 -3.57 -3.63 -6.64
CA ASN A 378 -4.08 -2.67 -5.66
C ASN A 378 -2.99 -1.72 -5.17
N ASN A 379 -1.79 -2.26 -4.88
CA ASN A 379 -0.64 -1.45 -4.48
C ASN A 379 -0.16 -0.51 -5.61
N LEU A 380 -0.24 -0.94 -6.87
CA LEU A 380 0.06 -0.11 -8.03
C LEU A 380 -0.96 1.03 -8.22
N ASP A 381 -2.26 0.75 -8.03
CA ASP A 381 -3.31 1.75 -8.17
C ASP A 381 -3.32 2.77 -7.01
N GLU A 382 -3.01 2.34 -5.79
CA GLU A 382 -2.77 3.24 -4.66
C GLU A 382 -1.54 4.13 -4.90
N GLY A 383 -0.43 3.54 -5.35
CA GLY A 383 0.78 4.29 -5.68
C GLY A 383 0.56 5.33 -6.79
N ILE A 384 -0.28 5.03 -7.79
CA ILE A 384 -0.63 6.00 -8.84
C ILE A 384 -1.45 7.16 -8.30
N LYS A 385 -2.44 6.90 -7.43
CA LYS A 385 -3.25 7.96 -6.80
C LYS A 385 -2.39 8.88 -5.93
N GLU A 386 -1.42 8.32 -5.21
CA GLU A 386 -0.48 9.10 -4.41
C GLU A 386 0.40 9.99 -5.29
N ILE A 387 0.92 9.48 -6.41
CA ILE A 387 1.73 10.27 -7.33
C ILE A 387 0.90 11.36 -8.04
N GLU A 388 -0.35 11.06 -8.43
CA GLU A 388 -1.28 12.06 -8.98
C GLU A 388 -1.59 13.18 -7.98
N TYR A 389 -1.79 12.82 -6.72
CA TYR A 389 -1.97 13.80 -5.65
C TYR A 389 -0.73 14.69 -5.48
N VAL A 390 0.48 14.11 -5.48
CA VAL A 390 1.74 14.86 -5.39
C VAL A 390 1.93 15.80 -6.58
N ILE A 391 1.63 15.36 -7.81
CA ILE A 391 1.71 16.21 -9.02
C ILE A 391 0.71 17.37 -8.94
N SER A 392 -0.52 17.11 -8.49
CA SER A 392 -1.55 18.16 -8.35
C SER A 392 -1.12 19.25 -7.37
N LYS A 393 -0.54 18.86 -6.23
CA LYS A 393 -0.03 19.77 -5.20
C LYS A 393 1.22 20.51 -5.65
N ALA A 394 2.11 19.87 -6.41
CA ALA A 394 3.26 20.53 -7.00
C ALA A 394 2.86 21.62 -8.00
N ASN A 395 1.87 21.34 -8.86
CA ASN A 395 1.32 22.34 -9.80
C ASN A 395 0.61 23.50 -9.08
N GLU A 396 -0.06 23.23 -7.96
CA GLU A 396 -0.67 24.28 -7.12
C GLU A 396 0.40 25.18 -6.50
N LEU A 397 1.50 24.60 -6.02
CA LEU A 397 2.64 25.35 -5.50
C LEU A 397 3.35 26.15 -6.59
N GLU A 398 3.49 25.60 -7.80
CA GLU A 398 4.03 26.33 -8.95
C GLU A 398 3.20 27.58 -9.26
N LYS A 399 1.85 27.46 -9.27
CA LYS A 399 0.95 28.61 -9.45
C LYS A 399 1.11 29.67 -8.36
N LYS A 400 1.29 29.26 -7.10
CA LYS A 400 1.53 30.19 -5.98
C LYS A 400 2.90 30.87 -6.08
N ILE A 401 3.92 30.17 -6.54
CA ILE A 401 5.24 30.74 -6.82
C ILE A 401 5.15 31.76 -7.95
N ASP A 402 4.39 31.46 -9.00
CA ASP A 402 4.17 32.37 -10.14
C ASP A 402 3.42 33.65 -9.75
N GLN A 403 2.43 33.53 -8.87
CA GLN A 403 1.75 34.70 -8.30
C GLN A 403 2.71 35.58 -7.50
N ASN A 404 3.51 34.97 -6.61
CA ASN A 404 4.46 35.71 -5.77
C ASN A 404 5.62 36.36 -6.56
N ILE A 405 6.04 35.76 -7.68
CA ILE A 405 7.07 36.34 -8.57
C ILE A 405 6.51 37.51 -9.38
N ASN A 406 5.24 37.46 -9.79
CA ASN A 406 4.59 38.56 -10.50
C ASN A 406 4.36 39.77 -9.60
N GLU A 407 4.12 39.57 -8.31
CA GLU A 407 3.97 40.64 -7.31
C GLU A 407 5.32 41.28 -6.92
N ASN A 408 6.39 40.50 -6.84
CA ASN A 408 7.73 40.99 -6.45
C ASN A 408 8.71 40.97 -7.64
N LYS A 409 8.69 42.06 -8.43
CA LYS A 409 9.38 42.16 -9.73
C LYS A 409 10.93 42.05 -9.73
N GLU A 410 11.61 41.98 -8.59
CA GLU A 410 13.08 41.93 -8.55
C GLU A 410 13.62 40.99 -7.46
N ASN A 411 13.52 39.67 -7.68
CA ASN A 411 14.30 38.72 -6.88
C ASN A 411 14.87 37.61 -7.75
N SER A 412 16.16 37.71 -8.10
CA SER A 412 16.88 36.71 -8.90
C SER A 412 16.92 35.34 -8.21
N TYR A 413 16.85 35.33 -6.88
CA TYR A 413 16.81 34.12 -6.06
C TYR A 413 15.53 33.31 -6.27
N LEU A 414 14.37 33.96 -6.33
CA LEU A 414 13.07 33.30 -6.58
C LEU A 414 12.99 32.69 -7.99
N LYS A 415 13.62 33.33 -8.99
CA LYS A 415 13.74 32.76 -10.35
C LYS A 415 14.59 31.48 -10.37
N SER A 416 15.68 31.42 -9.60
CA SER A 416 16.53 30.23 -9.52
C SER A 416 15.82 29.05 -8.83
N ILE A 417 15.03 29.33 -7.78
CA ILE A 417 14.20 28.33 -7.10
C ILE A 417 13.11 27.81 -8.04
N LYS A 418 12.48 28.69 -8.83
CA LYS A 418 11.51 28.28 -9.86
C LYS A 418 12.16 27.34 -10.88
N LEU A 419 13.35 27.64 -11.37
CA LEU A 419 14.04 26.80 -12.36
C LEU A 419 14.31 25.38 -11.82
N ASN A 420 14.72 25.28 -10.56
CA ASN A 420 14.95 24.00 -9.88
C ASN A 420 13.63 23.26 -9.59
N PHE A 421 12.56 23.99 -9.24
CA PHE A 421 11.25 23.40 -8.99
C PHE A 421 10.64 22.83 -10.27
N VAL A 422 10.71 23.57 -11.39
CA VAL A 422 10.25 23.13 -12.71
C VAL A 422 10.99 21.86 -13.15
N THR A 423 12.32 21.81 -12.99
CA THR A 423 13.10 20.59 -13.34
C THR A 423 12.78 19.38 -12.46
N ILE A 424 12.41 19.59 -11.19
CA ILE A 424 11.95 18.51 -10.31
C ILE A 424 10.57 18.03 -10.75
N VAL A 425 9.63 18.94 -11.03
CA VAL A 425 8.29 18.58 -11.53
C VAL A 425 8.38 17.83 -12.86
N GLU A 426 9.25 18.24 -13.79
CA GLU A 426 9.48 17.53 -15.05
C GLU A 426 10.04 16.12 -14.84
N LYS A 427 10.94 15.93 -13.88
CA LYS A 427 11.48 14.59 -13.54
C LYS A 427 10.41 13.69 -12.94
N ILE A 428 9.57 14.23 -12.04
CA ILE A 428 8.43 13.51 -11.46
C ILE A 428 7.43 13.13 -12.56
N GLN A 429 7.13 14.04 -13.49
CA GLN A 429 6.26 13.76 -14.63
C GLN A 429 6.83 12.70 -15.58
N LYS A 430 8.15 12.68 -15.84
CA LYS A 430 8.80 11.62 -16.63
C LYS A 430 8.72 10.26 -15.93
N ILE A 431 8.95 10.21 -14.62
CA ILE A 431 8.81 8.98 -13.83
C ILE A 431 7.35 8.51 -13.85
N PHE A 432 6.39 9.42 -13.66
CA PHE A 432 4.96 9.11 -13.76
C PHE A 432 4.56 8.57 -15.14
N LEU A 433 5.07 9.17 -16.22
CA LEU A 433 4.86 8.66 -17.59
C LEU A 433 5.45 7.26 -17.78
N SER A 434 6.63 6.99 -17.24
CA SER A 434 7.23 5.65 -17.28
C SER A 434 6.41 4.62 -16.48
N PHE A 435 5.89 4.99 -15.30
CA PHE A 435 5.00 4.16 -14.50
C PHE A 435 3.65 3.91 -15.18
N LYS A 436 3.09 4.94 -15.82
CA LYS A 436 1.86 4.83 -16.62
C LYS A 436 2.06 3.95 -17.85
N ASN A 437 3.24 3.99 -18.47
CA ASN A 437 3.61 3.08 -19.55
C ASN A 437 3.76 1.63 -19.06
N VAL A 438 4.32 1.41 -17.86
CA VAL A 438 4.36 0.07 -17.25
C VAL A 438 2.94 -0.44 -16.97
N LYS A 439 2.03 0.39 -16.41
CA LYS A 439 0.62 0.04 -16.25
C LYS A 439 -0.08 -0.24 -17.59
N ASN A 440 0.19 0.57 -18.61
CA ASN A 440 -0.40 0.38 -19.95
C ASN A 440 0.11 -0.88 -20.65
N ASN A 441 1.40 -1.20 -20.50
CA ASN A 441 1.95 -2.46 -21.02
C ASN A 441 1.41 -3.67 -20.23
N PHE A 442 1.16 -3.51 -18.93
CA PHE A 442 0.53 -4.52 -18.07
C PHE A 442 -0.96 -4.71 -18.35
N SER A 443 -1.69 -3.65 -18.73
CA SER A 443 -3.11 -3.71 -19.11
C SER A 443 -3.32 -4.20 -20.55
N GLN A 444 -2.37 -3.99 -21.45
CA GLN A 444 -2.38 -4.61 -22.79
C GLN A 444 -2.28 -6.14 -22.75
N LEU A 445 -1.71 -6.70 -21.68
CA LEU A 445 -1.56 -8.14 -21.49
C LEU A 445 -2.85 -8.84 -21.04
N THR A 446 -3.89 -8.12 -20.57
CA THR A 446 -5.16 -8.74 -20.12
C THR A 446 -6.40 -7.85 -20.33
N ASN A 447 -7.50 -8.39 -20.88
CA ASN A 447 -8.81 -7.72 -21.05
C ASN A 447 -9.50 -7.29 -19.71
N LEU A 448 -8.79 -7.32 -18.58
CA LEU A 448 -9.34 -7.17 -17.23
C LEU A 448 -9.83 -5.75 -16.90
N ASP A 449 -9.29 -4.70 -17.52
CA ASP A 449 -9.71 -3.33 -17.23
C ASP A 449 -11.11 -3.00 -17.80
N LYS A 450 -11.51 -3.63 -18.92
CA LYS A 450 -12.88 -3.51 -19.44
C LYS A 450 -13.89 -4.15 -18.48
N LEU A 451 -13.53 -5.32 -17.95
CA LEU A 451 -14.34 -6.05 -16.99
C LEU A 451 -14.52 -5.26 -15.69
N PHE A 452 -13.45 -4.68 -15.18
CA PHE A 452 -13.49 -3.83 -13.98
C PHE A 452 -14.35 -2.58 -14.20
N ASN A 453 -14.22 -1.92 -15.35
CA ASN A 453 -15.05 -0.76 -15.67
C ASN A 453 -16.54 -1.13 -15.73
N PHE A 454 -16.89 -2.26 -16.34
CA PHE A 454 -18.28 -2.72 -16.35
C PHE A 454 -18.78 -3.10 -14.95
N GLU A 455 -17.94 -3.69 -14.09
CA GLU A 455 -18.29 -4.02 -12.70
C GLU A 455 -18.48 -2.75 -11.83
N GLU A 456 -17.64 -1.74 -12.00
CA GLU A 456 -17.79 -0.46 -11.31
C GLU A 456 -19.05 0.29 -11.76
N GLU A 457 -19.33 0.30 -13.07
CA GLU A 457 -20.57 0.85 -13.62
C GLU A 457 -21.79 0.07 -13.12
N TYR A 458 -21.71 -1.27 -13.08
CA TYR A 458 -22.77 -2.12 -12.54
C TYR A 458 -23.06 -1.79 -11.07
N ALA A 459 -22.04 -1.61 -10.25
CA ALA A 459 -22.20 -1.23 -8.84
C ALA A 459 -22.86 0.15 -8.68
N LYS A 460 -22.45 1.14 -9.49
CA LYS A 460 -23.05 2.49 -9.50
C LYS A 460 -24.52 2.46 -9.90
N TRP A 461 -24.87 1.75 -10.98
CA TRP A 461 -26.25 1.62 -11.43
C TRP A 461 -27.12 0.81 -10.46
N ASN A 462 -26.57 -0.22 -9.82
CA ASN A 462 -27.29 -1.01 -8.82
C ASN A 462 -27.64 -0.16 -7.59
N LYS A 463 -26.68 0.65 -7.10
CA LYS A 463 -26.93 1.59 -6.00
C LYS A 463 -28.03 2.61 -6.37
N ARG A 464 -27.98 3.18 -7.58
CA ARG A 464 -29.02 4.10 -8.08
C ARG A 464 -30.40 3.46 -8.10
N ILE A 465 -30.53 2.21 -8.50
CA ILE A 465 -31.83 1.50 -8.49
C ILE A 465 -32.34 1.31 -7.06
N VAL A 466 -31.49 0.94 -6.11
CA VAL A 466 -31.88 0.81 -4.70
C VAL A 466 -32.38 2.14 -4.14
N ASP A 467 -31.69 3.23 -4.46
CA ASP A 467 -32.06 4.58 -4.02
C ASP A 467 -33.37 5.05 -4.68
N SER A 468 -33.55 4.85 -5.99
CA SER A 468 -34.82 5.17 -6.69
C SER A 468 -35.99 4.33 -6.17
N LYS A 469 -35.81 3.03 -5.82
CA LYS A 469 -36.88 2.22 -5.20
C LYS A 469 -37.34 2.79 -3.87
N LYS A 470 -36.40 3.19 -3.01
CA LYS A 470 -36.72 3.84 -1.73
C LYS A 470 -37.44 5.17 -1.93
N HIS A 471 -37.03 5.93 -2.94
CA HIS A 471 -37.67 7.21 -3.24
C HIS A 471 -39.12 7.03 -3.71
N ILE A 472 -39.38 6.07 -4.62
CA ILE A 472 -40.73 5.72 -5.06
C ILE A 472 -41.60 5.25 -3.89
N GLU A 473 -41.07 4.43 -2.98
CA GLU A 473 -41.78 3.98 -1.78
C GLU A 473 -42.20 5.16 -0.90
N GLN A 474 -41.28 6.10 -0.62
CA GLN A 474 -41.58 7.32 0.13
C GLN A 474 -42.62 8.22 -0.55
N LEU A 475 -42.58 8.32 -1.88
CA LEU A 475 -43.56 9.10 -2.64
C LEU A 475 -44.94 8.44 -2.63
N CYS A 476 -45.00 7.10 -2.76
CA CYS A 476 -46.26 6.35 -2.67
C CYS A 476 -46.89 6.41 -1.27
N ASP A 477 -46.07 6.38 -0.21
CA ASP A 477 -46.58 6.55 1.16
C ASP A 477 -47.19 7.95 1.36
N ARG A 478 -46.54 8.99 0.85
CA ARG A 478 -47.07 10.36 0.87
C ARG A 478 -48.34 10.52 0.04
N GLU A 479 -48.39 9.93 -1.15
CA GLU A 479 -49.58 9.90 -1.99
C GLU A 479 -50.75 9.25 -1.26
N LYS A 480 -50.51 8.13 -0.57
CA LYS A 480 -51.53 7.43 0.22
C LYS A 480 -52.08 8.28 1.37
N ILE A 481 -51.19 8.92 2.13
CA ILE A 481 -51.60 9.80 3.25
C ILE A 481 -52.47 10.95 2.74
N ILE A 482 -52.06 11.62 1.66
CA ILE A 482 -52.81 12.76 1.12
C ILE A 482 -54.14 12.28 0.50
N LYS A 483 -54.17 11.10 -0.14
CA LYS A 483 -55.39 10.51 -0.67
C LYS A 483 -56.41 10.21 0.42
N ASP A 484 -55.97 9.65 1.55
CA ASP A 484 -56.81 9.40 2.72
C ASP A 484 -57.36 10.71 3.32
N GLU A 485 -56.58 11.80 3.30
CA GLU A 485 -57.04 13.13 3.73
C GLU A 485 -58.07 13.74 2.77
N VAL A 486 -57.87 13.58 1.45
CA VAL A 486 -58.85 14.03 0.45
C VAL A 486 -60.17 13.29 0.61
N GLU A 487 -60.18 11.96 0.80
CA GLU A 487 -61.40 11.18 1.03
C GLU A 487 -62.14 11.62 2.31
N LYS A 488 -61.42 11.97 3.38
CA LYS A 488 -62.03 12.55 4.59
C LYS A 488 -62.68 13.91 4.31
N LEU A 489 -62.03 14.74 3.49
CA LEU A 489 -62.56 16.06 3.11
C LEU A 489 -63.74 15.97 2.13
N GLU A 490 -63.93 14.88 1.39
CA GLU A 490 -65.09 14.70 0.49
C GLU A 490 -66.41 14.45 1.25
N LYS A 491 -66.34 13.94 2.49
CA LYS A 491 -67.53 13.63 3.30
C LYS A 491 -68.10 14.85 4.04
N LYS A 492 -67.26 15.79 4.45
CA LYS A 492 -67.63 16.99 5.24
C LYS A 492 -68.62 17.96 4.57
N PRO A 493 -68.56 18.24 3.24
CA PRO A 493 -69.51 19.15 2.59
C PRO A 493 -70.96 18.66 2.66
N ASN A 494 -71.18 17.34 2.61
CA ASN A 494 -72.52 16.76 2.71
C ASN A 494 -73.13 16.92 4.11
N GLU A 495 -72.31 16.79 5.16
CA GLU A 495 -72.73 17.06 6.55
C GLU A 495 -73.08 18.55 6.75
N ILE A 496 -72.27 19.46 6.19
CA ILE A 496 -72.53 20.91 6.24
C ILE A 496 -73.83 21.26 5.48
N MET A 497 -74.07 20.65 4.32
CA MET A 497 -75.28 20.86 3.54
C MET A 497 -76.55 20.39 4.28
N GLN A 498 -76.46 19.29 5.03
CA GLN A 498 -77.57 18.80 5.86
C GLN A 498 -77.87 19.76 7.03
N ASN A 499 -76.82 20.23 7.72
CA ASN A 499 -76.94 21.22 8.80
C ASN A 499 -77.50 22.58 8.31
N LYS A 500 -77.12 23.03 7.10
CA LYS A 500 -77.67 24.25 6.49
C LYS A 500 -79.17 24.14 6.23
N LYS A 501 -79.63 22.99 5.71
CA LYS A 501 -81.07 22.74 5.50
C LYS A 501 -81.85 22.77 6.80
N GLU A 502 -81.32 22.19 7.87
CA GLU A 502 -81.94 22.24 9.20
C GLU A 502 -82.04 23.68 9.74
N ILE A 503 -80.98 24.47 9.60
CA ILE A 503 -80.98 25.88 10.02
C ILE A 503 -82.00 26.70 9.21
N ASP A 504 -82.10 26.49 7.90
CA ASP A 504 -83.06 27.20 7.05
C ASP A 504 -84.53 26.90 7.41
N THR A 505 -84.83 25.64 7.79
CA THR A 505 -86.17 25.31 8.31
C THR A 505 -86.48 26.03 9.62
N LYS A 506 -85.50 26.12 10.54
CA LYS A 506 -85.66 26.83 11.83
C LYS A 506 -85.82 28.34 11.65
N ILE A 507 -85.05 28.95 10.73
CA ILE A 507 -85.18 30.39 10.41
C ILE A 507 -86.56 30.71 9.83
N ASN A 508 -87.10 29.85 8.96
CA ASN A 508 -88.43 30.06 8.38
C ASN A 508 -89.55 29.97 9.43
N ILE A 509 -89.45 29.04 10.38
CA ILE A 509 -90.39 28.92 11.51
C ILE A 509 -90.31 30.18 12.41
N LEU A 510 -89.10 30.66 12.70
CA LEU A 510 -88.89 31.89 13.48
C LEU A 510 -89.44 33.13 12.76
N ASN A 511 -89.26 33.23 11.44
CA ASN A 511 -89.81 34.33 10.64
C ASN A 511 -91.34 34.41 10.72
N GLN A 512 -92.01 33.26 10.64
CA GLN A 512 -93.47 33.20 10.78
C GLN A 512 -93.93 33.66 12.17
N LYS A 513 -93.20 33.28 13.23
CA LYS A 513 -93.49 33.69 14.62
C LYS A 513 -93.23 35.18 14.87
N ILE A 514 -92.14 35.73 14.31
CA ILE A 514 -91.77 37.15 14.44
C ILE A 514 -92.80 38.04 13.74
N VAL A 515 -93.18 37.73 12.50
CA VAL A 515 -94.17 38.51 11.73
C VAL A 515 -95.56 38.50 12.39
N HIS A 516 -95.89 37.42 13.11
CA HIS A 516 -97.15 37.31 13.84
C HIS A 516 -97.17 38.21 15.08
N ILE A 517 -96.07 38.28 15.83
CA ILE A 517 -95.96 39.06 17.07
C ILE A 517 -95.70 40.56 16.78
N GLU A 518 -95.00 40.89 15.69
CA GLU A 518 -94.77 42.28 15.24
C GLU A 518 -96.05 43.03 14.89
N LYS A 519 -97.11 42.33 14.45
CA LYS A 519 -98.41 42.95 14.15
C LYS A 519 -99.18 43.39 15.39
N GLU A 520 -98.85 42.88 16.58
CA GLU A 520 -99.65 43.07 17.79
C GLU A 520 -99.15 44.18 18.74
N ILE A 521 -98.02 44.82 18.46
CA ILE A 521 -97.37 45.70 19.46
C ILE A 521 -97.17 47.12 18.91
N LYS A 522 -97.98 48.06 19.40
CA LYS A 522 -97.72 49.52 19.36
C LYS A 522 -97.70 50.03 20.81
N PHE A 523 -96.60 50.63 21.27
CA PHE A 523 -96.64 51.52 22.44
C PHE A 523 -95.48 52.53 22.51
N ASN A 524 -95.77 53.65 23.16
CA ASN A 524 -95.07 54.95 23.18
C ASN A 524 -94.18 55.12 24.44
N PRO A 525 -93.06 55.89 24.43
CA PRO A 525 -92.02 55.81 25.47
C PRO A 525 -91.73 57.16 26.16
N GLU A 526 -92.26 57.42 27.36
CA GLU A 526 -91.93 58.69 28.06
C GLU A 526 -91.62 58.59 29.57
N SER A 527 -91.46 57.39 30.15
CA SER A 527 -91.01 57.25 31.56
C SER A 527 -89.77 56.35 31.78
N SER A 528 -89.09 55.91 30.72
CA SER A 528 -87.91 55.01 30.80
C SER A 528 -86.55 55.73 30.92
N ASN A 529 -86.48 57.03 30.59
CA ASN A 529 -85.21 57.71 30.30
C ASN A 529 -84.28 57.91 31.52
N GLU A 530 -84.80 58.10 32.74
CA GLU A 530 -83.94 58.38 33.92
C GLU A 530 -83.26 57.13 34.49
N ILE A 531 -83.95 55.98 34.49
CA ILE A 531 -83.33 54.70 34.89
C ILE A 531 -82.38 54.22 33.78
N ASP A 532 -82.67 54.53 32.51
CA ASP A 532 -81.79 54.26 31.38
C ASP A 532 -80.48 55.05 31.45
N GLU A 533 -80.47 56.30 31.91
CA GLU A 533 -79.23 57.06 32.10
C GLU A 533 -78.33 56.48 33.19
N LYS A 534 -78.89 56.04 34.34
CA LYS A 534 -78.09 55.40 35.40
C LYS A 534 -77.56 54.03 34.99
N ILE A 535 -78.36 53.25 34.27
CA ILE A 535 -77.92 51.98 33.66
C ILE A 535 -76.81 52.25 32.63
N LYS A 536 -76.93 53.33 31.85
CA LYS A 536 -75.92 53.73 30.85
C LYS A 536 -74.59 54.08 31.51
N ILE A 537 -74.57 54.91 32.55
CA ILE A 537 -73.33 55.28 33.27
C ILE A 537 -72.63 54.04 33.86
N ASN A 538 -73.38 53.16 34.54
CA ASN A 538 -72.79 51.94 35.10
C ASN A 538 -72.38 50.93 34.01
N SER A 539 -73.03 50.95 32.85
CA SER A 539 -72.60 50.15 31.69
C SER A 539 -71.32 50.70 31.06
N GLU A 540 -71.13 52.02 31.02
CA GLU A 540 -69.91 52.67 30.52
C GLU A 540 -68.72 52.40 31.44
N THR A 541 -68.91 52.45 32.77
CA THR A 541 -67.86 52.07 33.73
C THR A 541 -67.50 50.59 33.65
N LYS A 542 -68.49 49.72 33.44
CA LYS A 542 -68.28 48.28 33.16
C LYS A 542 -67.48 48.06 31.87
N ILE A 543 -67.78 48.78 30.79
CA ILE A 543 -67.05 48.69 29.52
C ILE A 543 -65.57 49.05 29.73
N LYS A 544 -65.28 50.16 30.42
CA LYS A 544 -63.89 50.56 30.76
C LYS A 544 -63.15 49.49 31.56
N LYS A 545 -63.82 48.88 32.55
CA LYS A 545 -63.23 47.78 33.34
C LYS A 545 -63.03 46.50 32.53
N HIS A 546 -63.92 46.21 31.58
CA HIS A 546 -63.73 45.12 30.62
C HIS A 546 -62.56 45.38 29.68
N GLU A 547 -62.36 46.62 29.21
CA GLU A 547 -61.18 46.97 28.40
C GLU A 547 -59.88 46.77 29.21
N GLU A 548 -59.84 47.20 30.47
CA GLU A 548 -58.70 46.95 31.37
C GLU A 548 -58.46 45.44 31.57
N LYS A 549 -59.53 44.66 31.74
CA LYS A 549 -59.47 43.20 31.86
C LYS A 549 -58.89 42.56 30.60
N VAL A 550 -59.43 42.89 29.43
CA VAL A 550 -58.99 42.34 28.14
C VAL A 550 -57.52 42.65 27.90
N ARG A 551 -57.06 43.88 28.21
CA ARG A 551 -55.63 44.24 28.12
C ARG A 551 -54.75 43.38 29.02
N LEU A 552 -55.15 43.14 30.26
CA LEU A 552 -54.40 42.29 31.19
C LEU A 552 -54.43 40.81 30.79
N GLU A 553 -55.53 40.32 30.22
CA GLU A 553 -55.63 38.96 29.68
C GLU A 553 -54.73 38.77 28.46
N THR A 554 -54.71 39.72 27.52
CA THR A 554 -53.79 39.69 26.38
C THR A 554 -52.33 39.74 26.81
N ASP A 555 -52.02 40.54 27.83
CA ASP A 555 -50.68 40.62 28.41
C ASP A 555 -50.25 39.30 29.09
N LEU A 556 -51.19 38.63 29.78
CA LEU A 556 -50.96 37.34 30.41
C LEU A 556 -50.78 36.24 29.37
N GLU A 557 -51.58 36.24 28.31
CA GLU A 557 -51.44 35.33 27.18
C GLU A 557 -50.09 35.50 26.51
N TYR A 558 -49.65 36.73 26.27
CA TYR A 558 -48.30 37.02 25.75
C TYR A 558 -47.20 36.47 26.68
N LEU A 559 -47.28 36.72 27.98
CA LEU A 559 -46.27 36.23 28.94
C LEU A 559 -46.26 34.70 29.07
N ASN A 560 -47.42 34.06 29.00
CA ASN A 560 -47.53 32.60 29.02
C ASN A 560 -46.93 31.99 27.75
N ASN A 561 -47.24 32.56 26.58
CA ASN A 561 -46.66 32.13 25.30
C ASN A 561 -45.14 32.34 25.30
N ASP A 562 -44.63 33.46 25.84
CA ASP A 562 -43.18 33.71 25.95
C ASP A 562 -42.48 32.70 26.87
N LEU A 563 -43.14 32.32 27.96
CA LEU A 563 -42.65 31.31 28.90
C LEU A 563 -42.66 29.90 28.31
N GLU A 564 -43.70 29.54 27.57
CA GLU A 564 -43.78 28.27 26.84
C GLU A 564 -42.71 28.20 25.75
N CYS A 565 -42.50 29.30 25.01
CA CYS A 565 -41.41 29.42 24.05
C CYS A 565 -40.04 29.24 24.72
N ALA A 566 -39.82 29.84 25.90
CA ALA A 566 -38.56 29.66 26.64
C ALA A 566 -38.35 28.21 27.11
N TYR A 567 -39.41 27.48 27.48
CA TYR A 567 -39.33 26.04 27.81
C TYR A 567 -39.00 25.18 26.59
N GLN A 568 -39.66 25.45 25.46
CA GLN A 568 -39.37 24.76 24.20
C GLN A 568 -37.93 25.05 23.72
N GLU A 569 -37.46 26.30 23.88
CA GLU A 569 -36.09 26.69 23.55
C GLU A 569 -35.06 25.94 24.41
N SER A 570 -35.32 25.77 25.71
CA SER A 570 -34.50 24.96 26.62
C SER A 570 -34.45 23.48 26.25
N GLN A 571 -35.61 22.89 25.91
CA GLN A 571 -35.67 21.48 25.54
C GLN A 571 -35.00 21.21 24.20
N ASN A 572 -35.30 22.01 23.18
CA ASN A 572 -34.85 21.76 21.81
C ASN A 572 -33.37 22.11 21.61
N ASN A 573 -32.89 23.23 22.15
CA ASN A 573 -31.53 23.70 21.89
C ASN A 573 -30.50 23.19 22.89
N LEU A 574 -30.92 22.90 24.13
CA LEU A 574 -30.01 22.62 25.25
C LEU A 574 -30.30 21.26 25.93
N SER A 575 -31.27 20.49 25.44
CA SER A 575 -31.67 19.18 25.99
C SER A 575 -32.00 19.22 27.49
N LEU A 576 -32.49 20.37 27.96
CA LEU A 576 -32.75 20.64 29.38
C LEU A 576 -34.26 20.82 29.58
N THR A 577 -34.86 19.94 30.36
CA THR A 577 -36.28 19.98 30.72
C THR A 577 -36.48 21.01 31.85
N LEU A 578 -36.75 22.25 31.47
CA LEU A 578 -37.15 23.30 32.41
C LEU A 578 -38.67 23.30 32.55
N ASN A 579 -39.15 23.12 33.79
CA ASN A 579 -40.57 23.16 34.14
C ASN A 579 -40.76 24.05 35.38
N LYS A 580 -41.97 24.55 35.59
CA LYS A 580 -42.33 25.42 36.72
C LYS A 580 -41.97 24.80 38.09
N ASP A 581 -42.24 23.51 38.27
CA ASP A 581 -41.93 22.78 39.51
C ASP A 581 -40.44 22.64 39.80
N ILE A 582 -39.60 22.61 38.76
CA ILE A 582 -38.13 22.48 38.89
C ILE A 582 -37.54 23.83 39.30
N LEU A 583 -38.02 24.92 38.69
CA LEU A 583 -37.60 26.29 39.00
C LEU A 583 -38.05 26.74 40.40
N GLU A 584 -39.25 26.36 40.83
CA GLU A 584 -39.76 26.66 42.19
C GLU A 584 -39.01 25.88 43.29
N LYS A 585 -38.52 24.67 42.98
CA LYS A 585 -37.67 23.86 43.89
C LYS A 585 -36.27 24.43 44.08
N GLU A 586 -35.68 25.05 43.05
CA GLU A 586 -34.32 25.62 43.12
C GLU A 586 -34.24 26.90 43.99
N LYS A 587 -35.37 27.51 44.40
CA LYS A 587 -35.44 28.73 45.25
C LYS A 587 -34.42 29.82 44.87
N ILE A 588 -34.24 30.06 43.59
CA ILE A 588 -33.25 31.04 43.10
C ILE A 588 -33.82 32.45 43.32
N ASP A 589 -33.15 33.24 44.15
CA ASP A 589 -33.51 34.65 44.35
C ASP A 589 -33.13 35.47 43.10
N VAL A 590 -34.14 35.98 42.40
CA VAL A 590 -34.00 36.77 41.16
C VAL A 590 -33.13 38.01 41.37
N ASN A 591 -33.06 38.53 42.59
CA ASN A 591 -32.24 39.70 42.93
C ASN A 591 -30.77 39.36 43.25
N SER A 592 -30.45 38.08 43.46
CA SER A 592 -29.08 37.59 43.71
C SER A 592 -28.32 37.23 42.43
N LEU A 593 -29.03 37.13 41.30
CA LEU A 593 -28.47 36.79 40.00
C LEU A 593 -27.77 38.00 39.37
N PRO A 594 -26.64 37.81 38.67
CA PRO A 594 -25.97 38.88 37.94
C PRO A 594 -26.94 39.56 36.96
N ALA A 595 -26.82 40.88 36.82
CA ALA A 595 -27.68 41.63 35.91
C ALA A 595 -27.64 41.02 34.50
N LYS A 596 -28.81 40.81 33.89
CA LYS A 596 -28.97 40.18 32.56
C LYS A 596 -28.00 40.74 31.53
N ASN A 597 -27.73 42.05 31.55
CA ASN A 597 -26.81 42.72 30.64
C ASN A 597 -25.35 42.24 30.77
N ILE A 598 -24.89 41.89 31.96
CA ILE A 598 -23.53 41.40 32.21
C ILE A 598 -23.37 40.00 31.58
N LEU A 599 -24.29 39.09 31.89
CA LEU A 599 -24.30 37.73 31.33
C LEU A 599 -24.44 37.74 29.81
N GLN A 600 -25.24 38.66 29.26
CA GLN A 600 -25.43 38.80 27.81
C GLN A 600 -24.17 39.34 27.12
N ASN A 601 -23.43 40.24 27.77
CA ASN A 601 -22.13 40.71 27.29
C ASN A 601 -21.07 39.60 27.34
N GLU A 602 -21.04 38.82 28.43
CA GLU A 602 -20.15 37.65 28.55
C GLU A 602 -20.47 36.60 27.49
N LEU A 603 -21.75 36.29 27.27
CA LEU A 603 -22.19 35.38 26.21
C LEU A 603 -21.76 35.89 24.83
N ASN A 604 -21.95 37.17 24.54
CA ASN A 604 -21.51 37.76 23.27
C ASN A 604 -19.99 37.70 23.10
N ASN A 605 -19.23 37.90 24.18
CA ASN A 605 -17.77 37.78 24.15
C ASN A 605 -17.32 36.33 23.89
N GLU A 606 -17.93 35.34 24.54
CA GLU A 606 -17.63 33.93 24.30
C GLU A 606 -18.09 33.49 22.89
N LYS A 607 -19.25 33.96 22.40
CA LYS A 607 -19.69 33.73 21.01
C LYS A 607 -18.70 34.31 20.00
N ARG A 608 -18.19 35.52 20.21
CA ARG A 608 -17.11 36.10 19.38
C ARG A 608 -15.83 35.29 19.43
N LYS A 609 -15.45 34.76 20.61
CA LYS A 609 -14.29 33.87 20.73
C LYS A 609 -14.52 32.57 19.95
N PHE A 610 -15.72 32.00 20.04
CA PHE A 610 -16.13 30.78 19.35
C PHE A 610 -16.12 30.93 17.83
N GLU A 611 -16.68 32.02 17.30
CA GLU A 611 -16.68 32.33 15.85
C GLU A 611 -15.25 32.44 15.28
N LYS A 612 -14.29 32.95 16.07
CA LYS A 612 -12.89 33.05 15.65
C LYS A 612 -12.18 31.70 15.49
N ILE A 613 -12.63 30.63 16.16
CA ILE A 613 -11.97 29.31 16.10
C ILE A 613 -12.30 28.60 14.78
N GLY A 614 -13.43 28.94 14.14
CA GLY A 614 -13.80 28.41 12.83
C GLY A 614 -14.15 26.90 12.85
N PRO A 615 -14.12 26.22 11.70
CA PRO A 615 -14.38 24.79 11.61
C PRO A 615 -13.20 23.97 12.16
N ILE A 616 -13.49 22.98 13.01
CA ILE A 616 -12.46 22.23 13.75
C ILE A 616 -12.64 20.73 13.57
N ASN A 617 -11.52 20.02 13.52
CA ASN A 617 -11.47 18.57 13.49
C ASN A 617 -11.46 17.99 14.92
N PHE A 618 -12.57 17.40 15.37
CA PHE A 618 -12.65 16.75 16.69
C PHE A 618 -11.84 15.44 16.80
N ARG A 619 -11.42 14.85 15.68
CA ARG A 619 -10.58 13.64 15.65
C ARG A 619 -9.07 13.95 15.72
N ALA A 620 -8.69 15.21 15.63
CA ALA A 620 -7.29 15.61 15.62
C ALA A 620 -6.52 15.16 16.87
N GLU A 621 -7.17 15.10 18.04
CA GLU A 621 -6.58 14.62 19.29
C GLU A 621 -6.16 13.15 19.20
N THR A 622 -7.06 12.28 18.75
CA THR A 622 -6.79 10.85 18.55
C THR A 622 -5.75 10.62 17.45
N GLU A 623 -5.87 11.36 16.34
CA GLU A 623 -4.94 11.24 15.21
C GLU A 623 -3.53 11.72 15.58
N ALA A 624 -3.40 12.78 16.38
CA ALA A 624 -2.11 13.26 16.89
C ALA A 624 -1.46 12.21 17.80
N TYR A 625 -2.23 11.60 18.70
CA TYR A 625 -1.72 10.54 19.58
C TYR A 625 -1.20 9.33 18.79
N GLU A 626 -1.98 8.86 17.81
CA GLU A 626 -1.58 7.75 16.94
C GLU A 626 -0.34 8.08 16.09
N ALA A 627 -0.27 9.31 15.56
CA ALA A 627 0.88 9.78 14.79
C ALA A 627 2.16 9.81 15.66
N ASN A 628 2.07 10.32 16.89
CA ASN A 628 3.22 10.34 17.80
C ASN A 628 3.72 8.92 18.12
N LYS A 629 2.80 7.99 18.40
CA LYS A 629 3.15 6.58 18.65
C LYS A 629 3.85 5.93 17.46
N LYS A 630 3.44 6.25 16.23
CA LYS A 630 4.13 5.79 15.01
C LYS A 630 5.54 6.38 14.90
N ILE A 631 5.72 7.67 15.19
CA ILE A 631 7.03 8.33 15.18
C ILE A 631 7.99 7.67 16.18
N GLU A 632 7.53 7.41 17.42
CA GLU A 632 8.33 6.75 18.45
C GLU A 632 8.78 5.35 18.00
N LYS A 633 7.87 4.58 17.41
CA LYS A 633 8.22 3.25 16.85
C LYS A 633 9.28 3.36 15.76
N MET A 634 9.07 4.27 14.80
CA MET A 634 10.03 4.49 13.70
C MET A 634 11.39 4.97 14.21
N MET A 635 11.44 5.77 15.29
CA MET A 635 12.71 6.16 15.91
C MET A 635 13.47 4.97 16.51
N ASN A 636 12.76 4.03 17.15
CA ASN A 636 13.40 2.82 17.65
C ASN A 636 13.92 1.96 16.48
N ASP A 637 13.12 1.79 15.43
CA ASP A 637 13.54 1.08 14.22
C ASP A 637 14.78 1.74 13.59
N LYS A 638 14.86 3.09 13.59
CA LYS A 638 16.03 3.84 13.13
C LYS A 638 17.29 3.44 13.88
N ILE A 639 17.23 3.44 15.21
CA ILE A 639 18.37 3.13 16.08
C ILE A 639 18.85 1.70 15.84
N ASP A 640 17.94 0.76 15.60
CA ASP A 640 18.30 -0.63 15.34
C ASP A 640 18.95 -0.80 13.96
N VAL A 641 18.49 -0.08 12.94
CA VAL A 641 19.13 -0.04 11.61
C VAL A 641 20.54 0.57 11.71
N GLU A 642 20.73 1.66 12.46
CA GLU A 642 22.05 2.26 12.70
C GLU A 642 23.02 1.28 13.39
N LYS A 643 22.54 0.56 14.41
CA LYS A 643 23.33 -0.51 15.07
C LYS A 643 23.70 -1.63 14.09
N ALA A 644 22.79 -2.02 13.20
CA ALA A 644 23.06 -3.05 12.19
C ALA A 644 24.13 -2.58 11.18
N ILE A 645 24.05 -1.32 10.74
CA ILE A 645 25.06 -0.68 9.86
C ILE A 645 26.44 -0.70 10.51
N LEU A 646 26.54 -0.32 11.80
CA LEU A 646 27.80 -0.36 12.55
C LEU A 646 28.41 -1.76 12.59
N LYS A 647 27.60 -2.78 12.93
CA LYS A 647 28.04 -4.19 12.93
C LYS A 647 28.53 -4.67 11.57
N LEU A 648 27.85 -4.28 10.48
CA LEU A 648 28.26 -4.62 9.12
C LEU A 648 29.60 -3.99 8.76
N ARG A 649 29.83 -2.71 9.12
CA ARG A 649 31.11 -2.02 8.90
C ARG A 649 32.26 -2.68 9.66
N GLU A 650 32.04 -3.06 10.92
CA GLU A 650 33.01 -3.82 11.71
C GLU A 650 33.32 -5.17 11.07
N SER A 651 32.30 -5.91 10.63
CA SER A 651 32.48 -7.19 9.94
C SER A 651 33.32 -7.05 8.66
N ILE A 652 33.05 -6.02 7.84
CA ILE A 652 33.82 -5.76 6.61
C ILE A 652 35.28 -5.43 6.94
N SER A 653 35.52 -4.61 7.97
CA SER A 653 36.87 -4.28 8.44
C SER A 653 37.65 -5.51 8.88
N ASN A 654 37.01 -6.38 9.66
CA ASN A 654 37.60 -7.64 10.12
C ASN A 654 37.96 -8.57 8.95
N ILE A 655 37.05 -8.72 7.97
CA ILE A 655 37.30 -9.51 6.75
C ILE A 655 38.49 -8.93 5.96
N ASN A 656 38.59 -7.61 5.82
CA ASN A 656 39.70 -6.96 5.11
C ASN A 656 41.03 -7.19 5.84
N LYS A 657 41.05 -7.10 7.17
CA LYS A 657 42.25 -7.36 7.97
C LYS A 657 42.71 -8.80 7.83
N GLU A 658 41.78 -9.75 7.89
CA GLU A 658 42.07 -11.17 7.68
C GLU A 658 42.61 -11.44 6.27
N GLY A 659 41.96 -10.86 5.25
CA GLY A 659 42.38 -10.97 3.86
C GLY A 659 43.81 -10.46 3.63
N ARG A 660 44.13 -9.25 4.12
CA ARG A 660 45.49 -8.69 3.97
C ARG A 660 46.56 -9.59 4.56
N ASN A 661 46.36 -10.09 5.77
CA ASN A 661 47.32 -10.95 6.45
C ASN A 661 47.53 -12.27 5.70
N LYS A 662 46.45 -12.91 5.25
CA LYS A 662 46.52 -14.14 4.45
C LYS A 662 47.25 -13.91 3.13
N LEU A 663 46.97 -12.82 2.43
CA LEU A 663 47.55 -12.56 1.11
C LEU A 663 49.06 -12.31 1.21
N ILE A 664 49.51 -11.51 2.18
CA ILE A 664 50.94 -11.25 2.41
C ILE A 664 51.67 -12.54 2.75
N SER A 665 51.16 -13.31 3.73
CA SER A 665 51.82 -14.55 4.17
C SER A 665 51.98 -15.57 3.04
N LYS A 666 50.98 -15.67 2.15
CA LYS A 666 50.99 -16.58 1.02
C LYS A 666 51.80 -16.05 -0.15
N PHE A 667 51.82 -14.74 -0.39
CA PHE A 667 52.70 -14.11 -1.38
C PHE A 667 54.17 -14.44 -1.13
N ASP A 668 54.64 -14.36 0.12
CA ASP A 668 56.02 -14.69 0.47
C ASP A 668 56.33 -16.18 0.21
N GLY A 669 55.39 -17.06 0.53
CA GLY A 669 55.47 -18.49 0.24
C GLY A 669 55.54 -18.79 -1.27
N VAL A 670 54.65 -18.18 -2.06
CA VAL A 670 54.64 -18.32 -3.53
C VAL A 670 55.95 -17.79 -4.11
N ASN A 671 56.42 -16.61 -3.69
CA ASN A 671 57.65 -16.00 -4.19
C ASN A 671 58.89 -16.88 -3.91
N LYS A 672 58.96 -17.50 -2.73
CA LYS A 672 60.03 -18.47 -2.39
C LYS A 672 59.95 -19.73 -3.25
N SER A 673 58.75 -20.27 -3.45
CA SER A 673 58.53 -21.47 -4.27
C SER A 673 58.81 -21.21 -5.74
N PHE A 674 58.43 -20.04 -6.25
CA PHE A 674 58.67 -19.59 -7.61
C PHE A 674 60.15 -19.43 -7.90
N LYS A 675 60.92 -18.80 -7.01
CA LYS A 675 62.39 -18.72 -7.08
C LYS A 675 63.03 -20.09 -7.25
N ARG A 676 62.63 -21.04 -6.39
CA ARG A 676 63.14 -22.41 -6.40
C ARG A 676 62.78 -23.13 -7.71
N LEU A 677 61.49 -23.17 -8.07
CA LEU A 677 61.04 -23.86 -9.28
C LEU A 677 61.65 -23.26 -10.55
N PHE A 678 61.72 -21.93 -10.65
CA PHE A 678 62.34 -21.26 -11.79
C PHE A 678 63.81 -21.71 -11.98
N SER A 679 64.59 -21.75 -10.90
CA SER A 679 65.97 -22.22 -10.96
C SER A 679 66.09 -23.70 -11.36
N GLU A 680 65.13 -24.54 -10.97
CA GLU A 680 65.07 -25.96 -11.36
C GLU A 680 64.66 -26.14 -12.83
N PHE A 681 63.73 -25.34 -13.35
CA PHE A 681 63.31 -25.39 -14.77
C PHE A 681 64.42 -24.94 -15.73
N PHE A 682 65.23 -23.95 -15.33
CA PHE A 682 66.26 -23.35 -16.19
C PHE A 682 67.69 -23.83 -15.88
N ASN A 683 67.89 -24.73 -14.90
CA ASN A 683 69.20 -25.13 -14.37
C ASN A 683 70.09 -23.93 -13.97
N GLY A 684 69.46 -22.90 -13.38
CA GLY A 684 70.06 -21.60 -13.09
C GLY A 684 69.11 -20.44 -13.38
N GLY A 685 69.60 -19.21 -13.26
CA GLY A 685 68.79 -17.99 -13.41
C GLY A 685 68.04 -17.59 -12.13
N ASN A 686 67.49 -16.37 -12.12
CA ASN A 686 66.80 -15.78 -10.98
C ASN A 686 65.44 -15.22 -11.41
N ALA A 687 64.40 -15.43 -10.60
CA ALA A 687 63.10 -14.82 -10.82
C ALA A 687 62.48 -14.38 -9.49
N PHE A 688 61.64 -13.35 -9.50
CA PHE A 688 60.89 -12.95 -8.31
C PHE A 688 59.58 -12.28 -8.68
N LEU A 689 58.66 -12.26 -7.71
CA LEU A 689 57.37 -11.61 -7.82
C LEU A 689 57.42 -10.25 -7.10
N LYS A 690 56.72 -9.25 -7.65
CA LYS A 690 56.57 -7.93 -7.03
C LYS A 690 55.13 -7.45 -7.14
N MET A 691 54.61 -6.92 -6.03
CA MET A 691 53.32 -6.21 -6.00
C MET A 691 53.53 -4.75 -6.40
N ILE A 692 52.72 -4.23 -7.34
CA ILE A 692 52.86 -2.89 -7.94
C ILE A 692 51.50 -2.17 -7.92
N GLY A 693 51.49 -0.84 -8.03
CA GLY A 693 50.28 -0.03 -8.21
C GLY A 693 49.78 0.63 -6.93
N SER A 694 49.28 -0.16 -5.98
CA SER A 694 48.73 0.34 -4.70
C SER A 694 49.54 -0.15 -3.49
N THR A 695 49.46 0.59 -2.39
CA THR A 695 50.04 0.21 -1.09
C THR A 695 49.20 -0.82 -0.34
N ASP A 696 47.90 -0.95 -0.66
CA ASP A 696 47.05 -2.01 -0.11
C ASP A 696 47.26 -3.32 -0.89
N PRO A 697 47.68 -4.43 -0.25
CA PRO A 697 47.85 -5.73 -0.90
C PRO A 697 46.59 -6.23 -1.63
N LEU A 698 45.40 -5.86 -1.18
CA LEU A 698 44.14 -6.26 -1.83
C LEU A 698 43.84 -5.48 -3.11
N GLN A 699 44.61 -4.42 -3.41
CA GLN A 699 44.42 -3.54 -4.58
C GLN A 699 45.64 -3.47 -5.49
N CYS A 700 46.75 -4.13 -5.15
CA CYS A 700 47.95 -4.12 -5.99
C CYS A 700 47.79 -5.01 -7.24
N GLY A 701 48.68 -4.87 -8.22
CA GLY A 701 48.86 -5.83 -9.32
C GLY A 701 50.08 -6.71 -9.07
N LEU A 702 50.11 -7.90 -9.66
CA LEU A 702 51.25 -8.82 -9.61
C LEU A 702 52.08 -8.72 -10.89
N GLU A 703 53.35 -8.35 -10.75
CA GLU A 703 54.31 -8.40 -11.85
C GLU A 703 55.39 -9.47 -11.62
N VAL A 704 55.74 -10.18 -12.70
CA VAL A 704 56.68 -11.29 -12.71
C VAL A 704 57.97 -10.82 -13.38
N PHE A 705 59.06 -10.84 -12.62
CA PHE A 705 60.40 -10.56 -13.11
C PHE A 705 61.19 -11.86 -13.20
N ALA A 706 61.81 -12.10 -14.35
CA ALA A 706 62.57 -13.31 -14.61
C ALA A 706 63.86 -12.99 -15.36
N MET A 707 64.91 -13.73 -15.01
CA MET A 707 66.25 -13.65 -15.58
C MET A 707 66.71 -15.07 -15.91
N PRO A 708 66.44 -15.56 -17.13
CA PRO A 708 66.99 -16.81 -17.63
C PRO A 708 68.53 -16.77 -17.65
N PRO A 709 69.21 -17.92 -17.61
CA PRO A 709 70.68 -17.99 -17.65
C PRO A 709 71.21 -17.29 -18.92
N GLY A 710 72.15 -16.36 -18.73
CA GLY A 710 72.78 -15.60 -19.83
C GLY A 710 71.98 -14.40 -20.36
N LYS A 711 70.81 -14.05 -19.79
CA LYS A 711 70.00 -12.89 -20.18
C LYS A 711 69.86 -11.87 -19.06
N LYS A 712 69.47 -10.63 -19.42
CA LYS A 712 69.14 -9.57 -18.47
C LYS A 712 67.74 -9.75 -17.88
N MET A 713 67.51 -9.20 -16.70
CA MET A 713 66.21 -9.17 -16.05
C MET A 713 65.17 -8.50 -16.96
N GLY A 714 64.07 -9.21 -17.22
CA GLY A 714 62.95 -8.68 -18.00
C GLY A 714 61.61 -9.05 -17.37
N THR A 715 60.56 -8.36 -17.82
CA THR A 715 59.18 -8.76 -17.53
C THR A 715 58.79 -9.95 -18.41
N LEU A 716 57.81 -10.75 -17.95
CA LEU A 716 57.34 -11.95 -18.64
C LEU A 716 57.04 -11.72 -20.14
N SER A 717 56.52 -10.55 -20.51
CA SER A 717 56.17 -10.20 -21.89
C SER A 717 57.36 -10.10 -22.84
N LEU A 718 58.58 -9.88 -22.33
CA LEU A 718 59.80 -9.66 -23.11
C LEU A 718 60.63 -10.94 -23.37
N LEU A 719 60.20 -12.08 -22.83
CA LEU A 719 60.90 -13.37 -22.98
C LEU A 719 60.58 -14.09 -24.30
N SER A 720 61.38 -15.10 -24.68
CA SER A 720 61.09 -15.96 -25.85
C SER A 720 59.86 -16.85 -25.60
N GLY A 721 59.25 -17.41 -26.66
CA GLY A 721 58.02 -18.21 -26.55
C GLY A 721 58.13 -19.40 -25.57
N GLY A 722 59.20 -20.20 -25.68
CA GLY A 722 59.45 -21.32 -24.75
C GLY A 722 59.82 -20.86 -23.33
N GLU A 723 60.58 -19.76 -23.20
CA GLU A 723 60.91 -19.16 -21.89
C GLU A 723 59.67 -18.63 -21.17
N LYS A 724 58.74 -18.00 -21.91
CA LYS A 724 57.45 -17.53 -21.41
C LYS A 724 56.62 -18.69 -20.87
N ALA A 725 56.51 -19.77 -21.64
CA ALA A 725 55.76 -20.96 -21.25
C ALA A 725 56.34 -21.61 -19.98
N MET A 726 57.66 -21.80 -19.90
CA MET A 726 58.30 -22.35 -18.70
C MET A 726 58.17 -21.44 -17.48
N THR A 727 58.33 -20.12 -17.66
CA THR A 727 58.20 -19.15 -16.55
C THR A 727 56.76 -19.10 -16.02
N ALA A 728 55.77 -19.12 -16.92
CA ALA A 728 54.35 -19.18 -16.55
C ALA A 728 54.00 -20.50 -15.86
N THR A 729 54.53 -21.62 -16.36
CA THR A 729 54.35 -22.95 -15.75
C THR A 729 54.97 -22.99 -14.34
N ALA A 730 56.17 -22.43 -14.16
CA ALA A 730 56.81 -22.30 -12.86
C ALA A 730 55.98 -21.46 -11.88
N LEU A 731 55.31 -20.40 -12.35
CA LEU A 731 54.41 -19.58 -11.51
C LEU A 731 53.16 -20.37 -11.09
N ILE A 732 52.49 -21.02 -12.04
CA ILE A 732 51.30 -21.83 -11.75
C ILE A 732 51.64 -22.94 -10.76
N LEU A 733 52.75 -23.65 -10.95
CA LEU A 733 53.21 -24.69 -10.03
C LEU A 733 53.63 -24.13 -8.67
N ALA A 734 54.23 -22.93 -8.61
CA ALA A 734 54.59 -22.29 -7.34
C ALA A 734 53.36 -21.91 -6.50
N VAL A 735 52.31 -21.44 -7.17
CA VAL A 735 50.99 -21.15 -6.60
C VAL A 735 50.36 -22.45 -6.09
N PHE A 736 50.37 -23.50 -6.91
CA PHE A 736 49.86 -24.83 -6.56
C PHE A 736 50.55 -25.42 -5.31
N LEU A 737 51.87 -25.28 -5.18
CA LEU A 737 52.62 -25.80 -4.02
C LEU A 737 52.24 -25.16 -2.67
N GLN A 738 51.63 -23.97 -2.67
CA GLN A 738 51.22 -23.32 -1.42
C GLN A 738 49.96 -23.92 -0.80
N ASN A 739 49.07 -24.47 -1.64
CA ASN A 739 47.87 -25.20 -1.25
C ASN A 739 47.72 -26.39 -2.22
N PRO A 740 48.46 -27.50 -2.00
CA PRO A 740 48.47 -28.60 -2.94
C PRO A 740 47.08 -29.26 -3.02
N SER A 741 46.50 -29.22 -4.21
CA SER A 741 45.24 -29.92 -4.49
C SER A 741 45.48 -31.43 -4.62
N PRO A 742 44.52 -32.28 -4.22
CA PRO A 742 44.56 -33.74 -4.40
C PRO A 742 44.60 -34.17 -5.88
N LEU A 743 44.17 -33.31 -6.81
CA LEU A 743 44.19 -33.54 -8.25
C LEU A 743 44.75 -32.31 -8.97
N CYS A 744 45.73 -32.52 -9.85
CA CYS A 744 46.23 -31.50 -10.77
C CYS A 744 46.06 -31.98 -12.22
N VAL A 745 45.46 -31.15 -13.06
CA VAL A 745 45.20 -31.45 -14.47
C VAL A 745 45.95 -30.46 -15.35
N LEU A 746 46.78 -30.94 -16.26
CA LEU A 746 47.61 -30.14 -17.16
C LEU A 746 47.28 -30.49 -18.61
N ASP A 747 46.65 -29.56 -19.34
CA ASP A 747 46.21 -29.77 -20.73
C ASP A 747 47.18 -29.10 -21.71
N GLU A 748 47.99 -29.92 -22.42
CA GLU A 748 48.94 -29.50 -23.46
C GLU A 748 49.91 -28.39 -23.01
N VAL A 749 50.30 -28.41 -21.74
CA VAL A 749 51.25 -27.45 -21.15
C VAL A 749 52.65 -27.58 -21.77
N ASP A 750 52.98 -28.76 -22.29
CA ASP A 750 54.24 -29.09 -22.94
C ASP A 750 54.28 -28.76 -24.45
N ALA A 751 53.16 -28.38 -25.06
CA ALA A 751 53.09 -28.06 -26.48
C ALA A 751 54.05 -26.94 -26.97
N PRO A 752 54.30 -25.84 -26.22
CA PRO A 752 55.22 -24.79 -26.63
C PRO A 752 56.69 -25.05 -26.23
N LEU A 753 57.01 -26.23 -25.68
CA LEU A 753 58.34 -26.59 -25.19
C LEU A 753 59.10 -27.47 -26.20
N ASP A 754 60.42 -27.29 -26.25
CA ASP A 754 61.37 -28.16 -26.97
C ASP A 754 61.75 -29.38 -26.12
N ASP A 755 62.25 -30.43 -26.78
CA ASP A 755 62.51 -31.74 -26.19
C ASP A 755 63.34 -31.68 -24.88
N VAL A 756 64.38 -30.83 -24.86
CA VAL A 756 65.24 -30.64 -23.68
C VAL A 756 64.47 -30.04 -22.50
N ASN A 757 63.57 -29.08 -22.75
CA ASN A 757 62.80 -28.44 -21.69
C ASN A 757 61.59 -29.28 -21.26
N ILE A 758 61.07 -30.15 -22.14
CA ILE A 758 60.05 -31.15 -21.79
C ILE A 758 60.60 -32.16 -20.78
N GLU A 759 61.83 -32.62 -20.96
CA GLU A 759 62.47 -33.54 -20.02
C GLU A 759 62.61 -32.90 -18.62
N LYS A 760 63.03 -31.63 -18.56
CA LYS A 760 63.08 -30.85 -17.30
C LYS A 760 61.70 -30.72 -16.66
N TYR A 761 60.69 -30.37 -17.46
CA TYR A 761 59.30 -30.27 -17.00
C TYR A 761 58.80 -31.58 -16.38
N CYS A 762 59.04 -32.71 -17.05
CA CYS A 762 58.66 -34.02 -16.55
C CYS A 762 59.38 -34.37 -15.24
N ASN A 763 60.66 -34.01 -15.10
CA ASN A 763 61.44 -34.24 -13.88
C ASN A 763 60.92 -33.41 -12.69
N VAL A 764 60.58 -32.14 -12.93
CA VAL A 764 59.99 -31.26 -11.90
C VAL A 764 58.63 -31.80 -11.46
N ILE A 765 57.76 -32.23 -12.38
CA ILE A 765 56.46 -32.80 -12.00
C ILE A 765 56.63 -34.10 -11.20
N LYS A 766 57.53 -35.00 -11.62
CA LYS A 766 57.84 -36.22 -10.87
C LYS A 766 58.28 -35.90 -9.44
N LYS A 767 59.09 -34.85 -9.25
CA LYS A 767 59.53 -34.38 -7.94
C LYS A 767 58.36 -33.83 -7.11
N ILE A 768 57.52 -32.97 -7.69
CA ILE A 768 56.34 -32.42 -7.02
C ILE A 768 55.38 -33.53 -6.60
N ASN A 769 55.11 -34.50 -7.47
CA ASN A 769 54.27 -35.66 -7.17
C ASN A 769 54.80 -36.46 -5.96
N LYS A 770 56.12 -36.69 -5.88
CA LYS A 770 56.76 -37.33 -4.71
C LYS A 770 56.63 -36.50 -3.43
N GLU A 771 56.76 -35.17 -3.52
CA GLU A 771 56.68 -34.26 -2.37
C GLU A 771 55.24 -34.06 -1.85
N THR A 772 54.24 -34.02 -2.73
CA THR A 772 52.87 -33.60 -2.40
C THR A 772 51.84 -34.73 -2.38
N SER A 773 52.17 -35.91 -2.92
CA SER A 773 51.26 -37.05 -3.10
C SER A 773 50.00 -36.74 -3.93
N THR A 774 50.04 -35.65 -4.72
CA THR A 774 48.97 -35.23 -5.63
C THR A 774 48.86 -36.17 -6.83
N LYS A 775 47.62 -36.41 -7.29
CA LYS A 775 47.35 -37.15 -8.52
C LYS A 775 47.47 -36.21 -9.72
N PHE A 776 48.28 -36.55 -10.71
CA PHE A 776 48.44 -35.74 -11.92
C PHE A 776 47.72 -36.39 -13.11
N ILE A 777 46.96 -35.59 -13.83
CA ILE A 777 46.40 -35.93 -15.15
C ILE A 777 47.04 -34.98 -16.16
N ILE A 778 47.81 -35.53 -17.11
CA ILE A 778 48.56 -34.75 -18.09
C ILE A 778 48.07 -35.15 -19.48
N ILE A 779 47.47 -34.21 -20.20
CA ILE A 779 47.11 -34.41 -21.61
C ILE A 779 48.28 -33.93 -22.45
N THR A 780 48.84 -34.86 -23.23
CA THR A 780 50.01 -34.58 -24.07
C THR A 780 49.95 -35.39 -25.36
N HIS A 781 50.61 -34.87 -26.39
CA HIS A 781 50.92 -35.59 -27.62
C HIS A 781 52.43 -35.80 -27.79
N ASN A 782 53.27 -35.36 -26.84
CA ASN A 782 54.70 -35.48 -26.92
C ASN A 782 55.19 -36.85 -26.41
N PRO A 783 55.94 -37.62 -27.21
CA PRO A 783 56.46 -38.93 -26.81
C PRO A 783 57.33 -38.92 -25.55
N ILE A 784 58.10 -37.86 -25.31
CA ILE A 784 59.00 -37.73 -24.14
C ILE A 784 58.16 -37.64 -22.86
N SER A 785 57.12 -36.80 -22.86
CA SER A 785 56.16 -36.71 -21.76
C SER A 785 55.48 -38.06 -21.51
N MET A 786 55.04 -38.76 -22.56
CA MET A 786 54.39 -40.07 -22.43
C MET A 786 55.27 -41.12 -21.76
N ALA A 787 56.57 -41.14 -22.07
CA ALA A 787 57.54 -42.07 -21.48
C ALA A 787 57.74 -41.85 -19.98
N HIS A 788 57.42 -40.66 -19.47
CA HIS A 788 57.55 -40.32 -18.07
C HIS A 788 56.30 -40.59 -17.23
N MET A 789 55.20 -41.07 -17.83
CA MET A 789 53.95 -41.35 -17.12
C MET A 789 53.95 -42.75 -16.47
N ASP A 790 53.19 -42.92 -15.38
CA ASP A 790 53.03 -44.25 -14.74
C ASP A 790 51.96 -45.08 -15.49
N ARG A 791 50.96 -44.38 -16.05
CA ARG A 791 49.83 -44.97 -16.78
C ARG A 791 49.39 -44.08 -17.92
N LEU A 792 48.89 -44.67 -19.01
CA LEU A 792 48.38 -43.96 -20.18
C LEU A 792 46.94 -44.34 -20.48
N TYR A 793 46.10 -43.34 -20.71
CA TYR A 793 44.78 -43.50 -21.31
C TYR A 793 44.82 -42.99 -22.74
N GLY A 794 44.73 -43.91 -23.69
CA GLY A 794 44.56 -43.60 -25.11
C GLY A 794 43.12 -43.22 -25.41
N VAL A 795 42.91 -42.01 -25.91
CA VAL A 795 41.64 -41.57 -26.49
C VAL A 795 41.71 -41.80 -27.98
N THR A 796 40.81 -42.64 -28.49
CA THR A 796 40.71 -42.99 -29.91
C THR A 796 39.36 -42.55 -30.46
N MET A 797 39.30 -42.26 -31.76
CA MET A 797 38.05 -42.06 -32.49
C MET A 797 37.85 -43.23 -33.43
N ALA A 798 37.23 -44.30 -32.92
CA ALA A 798 36.87 -45.46 -33.74
C ALA A 798 35.78 -45.09 -34.76
N GLU A 799 34.85 -44.23 -34.36
CA GLU A 799 33.87 -43.60 -35.23
C GLU A 799 34.15 -42.10 -35.29
N LYS A 800 33.95 -41.48 -36.46
CA LYS A 800 34.22 -40.04 -36.64
C LYS A 800 33.32 -39.23 -35.70
N GLY A 801 33.93 -38.57 -34.71
CA GLY A 801 33.23 -37.75 -33.72
C GLY A 801 32.84 -38.45 -32.41
N VAL A 802 33.10 -39.76 -32.27
CA VAL A 802 32.85 -40.52 -31.04
C VAL A 802 34.18 -40.96 -30.43
N SER A 803 34.47 -40.45 -29.24
CA SER A 803 35.66 -40.77 -28.46
C SER A 803 35.47 -42.05 -27.66
N LYS A 804 36.48 -42.93 -27.69
CA LYS A 804 36.58 -44.13 -26.84
C LYS A 804 37.88 -44.11 -26.06
N LEU A 805 37.79 -44.36 -24.76
CA LEU A 805 38.92 -44.41 -23.84
C LEU A 805 39.46 -45.84 -23.73
N ILE A 806 40.77 -46.00 -23.86
CA ILE A 806 41.50 -47.27 -23.72
C ILE A 806 42.60 -47.06 -22.69
N SER A 807 42.73 -47.92 -21.69
CA SER A 807 43.76 -47.81 -20.65
C SER A 807 44.91 -48.77 -20.89
N VAL A 808 46.14 -48.30 -20.74
CA VAL A 808 47.36 -49.12 -20.72
C VAL A 808 48.21 -48.72 -19.53
N LYS A 809 48.58 -49.68 -18.68
CA LYS A 809 49.56 -49.46 -17.61
C LYS A 809 50.96 -49.75 -18.14
N LEU A 810 51.85 -48.77 -18.07
CA LEU A 810 53.19 -48.87 -18.67
C LEU A 810 54.08 -49.88 -17.94
N GLU A 811 53.97 -49.98 -16.61
CA GLU A 811 54.72 -50.96 -15.80
C GLU A 811 54.34 -52.42 -16.13
N GLU A 812 53.07 -52.69 -16.43
CA GLU A 812 52.59 -54.03 -16.82
C GLU A 812 52.99 -54.34 -18.28
N ALA A 813 52.95 -53.34 -19.17
CA ALA A 813 53.34 -53.48 -20.56
C ALA A 813 54.86 -53.70 -20.75
N GLN A 814 55.72 -53.05 -19.94
CA GLN A 814 57.16 -53.31 -19.94
C GLN A 814 57.47 -54.74 -19.50
N LYS A 815 56.82 -55.24 -18.43
CA LYS A 815 56.99 -56.63 -17.96
C LYS A 815 56.55 -57.67 -19.00
N LEU A 816 55.47 -57.40 -19.74
CA LEU A 816 55.01 -58.29 -20.83
C LEU A 816 56.02 -58.34 -22.00
N ARG A 817 56.69 -57.22 -22.30
CA ARG A 817 57.71 -57.12 -23.36
C ARG A 817 59.07 -57.72 -22.97
N GLU A 818 59.37 -57.86 -21.68
CA GLU A 818 60.57 -58.57 -21.21
C GLU A 818 60.38 -60.10 -21.15
N VAL A 819 59.13 -60.58 -21.21
CA VAL A 819 58.76 -62.00 -21.18
C VAL A 819 58.45 -62.56 -22.59
N SER A 820 58.38 -61.70 -23.60
CA SER A 820 58.23 -62.06 -25.03
C SER A 820 59.45 -61.64 -25.84
#